data_AF-A0A5C8ZY19-F1
#
_entry.id   AF-A0A5C8ZY19-F1
#
_cell.length_a   1.000
_cell.length_b   1.000
_cell.length_c   1.000
_cell.angle_alpha   90.00
_cell.angle_beta   90.00
_cell.angle_gamma   90.00
#
_symmetry.space_group_name_H-M   'P 1'
#
loop_
_entity.id
_entity.type
_entity.pdbx_description
1 polymer ?
#
loop_
_entity_poly.entity_id
_entity_poly.type
_entity_poly.pdbx_seq_one_letter_code
_entity_poly.pdbx_strand_id
1 'polypeptide(L)'
;MSGSRKQPCGPGRCRVIRPLALAFAGLLLSSGAAASGPFLATQTEWLGQRIPLEVYADQAAGEQADAVNKLLYSAHDDAQALQAIEHRFSEASLAPLADYLFLLFPELDIGAPVSLRGVQLNSAQLDQLFNIYFNLQGEALPASGARSEYLDSIGFSFGHFLARRFTELARENGECLSASARGERRALPESIVIDVVEDPESCSLEANAQTVWVNHLALDNSDTSAASTLDTSGQDALLEERRRQAMGFAADSASGIPAIELLSVVEALGALYTDSVGGSNLQPDMQLPLMLQLDKVRRPLGVNFEELKQIADSLQVWYRQQGYFLANVYVPQQEFRRATGELELKVSFGVLGDVVLRNAEELYYSPEIILNPFRAYIGQEVTRDIYSAYFSVNDLPGVTIESGLFEPGDRAGETRLVLDVRERRFQLSLVADNYGSEFTGEQRYLALADWLGPLGLGDELNLGILQSTEPSNSTYGFVSYRVPVFGTRHELTAAWNTHNYESIDSRTGTSVLIVGDVTSAFAGYNFKWLRSREVNMEMGLQGYQKRSELGVSLPLDGNVTVSEQTVEVQGAELLASGDFLQRQLRAITGWQASLLYGERKEPFDPRLGKDYTRLLLNSDTSMLIPLGINANRSHLGLRFTGSYSEDVLPSFEQTPLGGPYGVRAYDTSDFTADSLAYASLQWQVDIAAAWLGLESARHSLKIGPFLEGGYGEANAVGNASSSSATLWGYGLALDYSWRNRLSLETSLAFAGGEQTSDDFSGEISNDDYRFLFTVRYAVF
;
A
#
# COMPACT_ATOMS: atom_id res chain seq x y z
N MET A 1 16.56 -30.47 -45.07
CA MET A 1 16.39 -30.90 -46.49
C MET A 1 15.43 -32.08 -46.46
N SER A 2 14.24 -32.10 -47.04
CA SER A 2 13.72 -31.49 -48.26
C SER A 2 12.24 -31.15 -48.09
N GLY A 3 11.86 -29.93 -48.48
CA GLY A 3 10.46 -29.62 -48.78
C GLY A 3 10.13 -29.95 -50.24
N SER A 4 8.85 -30.14 -50.54
CA SER A 4 8.29 -29.69 -51.82
C SER A 4 6.77 -29.53 -51.73
N ARG A 5 6.34 -28.33 -52.08
CA ARG A 5 4.96 -27.81 -52.21
C ARG A 5 4.12 -28.59 -53.24
N LYS A 6 2.78 -28.59 -53.03
CA LYS A 6 1.78 -28.01 -53.96
C LYS A 6 0.34 -28.01 -53.37
N GLN A 7 -0.29 -26.84 -53.46
CA GLN A 7 -1.70 -26.41 -53.26
C GLN A 7 -2.70 -27.09 -54.24
N PRO A 8 -4.05 -26.81 -54.27
CA PRO A 8 -4.94 -26.03 -53.37
C PRO A 8 -6.35 -26.64 -53.08
N CYS A 9 -7.19 -25.84 -52.40
CA CYS A 9 -8.67 -25.79 -52.33
C CYS A 9 -9.40 -26.56 -51.20
N GLY A 10 -10.03 -25.79 -50.29
CA GLY A 10 -10.90 -26.23 -49.18
C GLY A 10 -12.39 -26.30 -49.56
N PRO A 11 -13.37 -26.07 -48.64
CA PRO A 11 -13.25 -25.72 -47.21
C PRO A 11 -14.02 -26.69 -46.29
N GLY A 12 -13.54 -26.85 -45.05
CA GLY A 12 -14.28 -27.54 -44.00
C GLY A 12 -13.37 -28.16 -42.94
N ARG A 13 -13.60 -27.78 -41.67
CA ARG A 13 -13.29 -28.52 -40.42
C ARG A 13 -13.81 -27.68 -39.24
N CYS A 14 -14.63 -28.17 -38.30
CA CYS A 14 -14.35 -29.21 -37.27
C CYS A 14 -13.14 -28.83 -36.38
N ARG A 15 -13.11 -28.88 -35.04
CA ARG A 15 -14.02 -29.38 -33.98
C ARG A 15 -13.23 -29.26 -32.63
N VAL A 16 -13.92 -29.49 -31.49
CA VAL A 16 -13.45 -30.04 -30.18
C VAL A 16 -12.65 -29.05 -29.26
N ILE A 17 -12.78 -28.97 -27.92
CA ILE A 17 -13.00 -29.98 -26.85
C ILE A 17 -13.67 -29.37 -25.58
N ARG A 18 -14.59 -30.12 -24.96
CA ARG A 18 -15.01 -30.11 -23.52
C ARG A 18 -14.42 -31.39 -22.87
N PRO A 19 -14.16 -31.47 -21.53
CA PRO A 19 -15.18 -32.01 -20.59
C PRO A 19 -15.11 -31.49 -19.11
N LEU A 20 -16.24 -31.37 -18.38
CA LEU A 20 -16.69 -32.12 -17.14
C LEU A 20 -15.75 -32.06 -15.89
N ALA A 21 -16.17 -32.02 -14.61
CA ALA A 21 -17.47 -32.01 -13.90
C ALA A 21 -17.26 -31.90 -12.34
N LEU A 22 -18.40 -31.79 -11.61
CA LEU A 22 -18.69 -31.92 -10.15
C LEU A 22 -18.41 -30.70 -9.24
N ALA A 23 -19.33 -30.09 -8.44
CA ALA A 23 -20.58 -30.42 -7.72
C ALA A 23 -20.36 -30.42 -6.19
N PHE A 24 -21.05 -29.54 -5.44
CA PHE A 24 -21.44 -29.58 -4.00
C PHE A 24 -21.84 -28.13 -3.62
N ALA A 25 -22.92 -27.78 -2.91
CA ALA A 25 -24.16 -28.41 -2.48
C ALA A 25 -25.09 -27.23 -2.11
N GLY A 26 -26.40 -27.42 -2.30
CA GLY A 26 -27.42 -26.51 -1.82
C GLY A 26 -27.72 -26.71 -0.33
N LEU A 27 -28.20 -25.66 0.34
CA LEU A 27 -29.46 -25.66 1.10
C LEU A 27 -29.61 -24.36 1.92
N LEU A 28 -30.84 -23.83 1.86
CA LEU A 28 -31.54 -23.01 2.85
C LEU A 28 -31.17 -21.52 2.96
N LEU A 29 -32.05 -20.66 2.44
CA LEU A 29 -33.07 -20.00 3.28
C LEU A 29 -34.17 -19.41 2.39
N SER A 30 -35.36 -19.98 2.51
CA SER A 30 -36.62 -19.43 2.04
C SER A 30 -37.21 -18.50 3.10
N SER A 31 -37.40 -17.23 2.76
CA SER A 31 -38.42 -16.34 3.33
C SER A 31 -38.39 -15.08 2.47
N GLY A 32 -39.26 -14.94 1.48
CA GLY A 32 -40.60 -14.43 1.72
C GLY A 32 -40.76 -13.13 0.92
N ALA A 33 -40.65 -13.21 -0.40
CA ALA A 33 -41.10 -12.13 -1.27
C ALA A 33 -42.61 -12.31 -1.44
N ALA A 34 -43.37 -11.67 -0.55
CA ALA A 34 -44.80 -11.51 -0.71
C ALA A 34 -45.05 -10.75 -2.02
N ALA A 35 -45.94 -11.31 -2.84
CA ALA A 35 -46.38 -10.74 -4.09
C ALA A 35 -47.05 -9.37 -3.86
N SER A 36 -46.39 -8.30 -4.28
CA SER A 36 -47.07 -7.11 -4.79
C SER A 36 -47.32 -7.34 -6.29
N GLY A 37 -48.59 -7.28 -6.70
CA GLY A 37 -49.01 -7.52 -8.09
C GLY A 37 -48.37 -6.54 -9.09
N PRO A 38 -48.51 -6.80 -10.41
CA PRO A 38 -47.84 -6.02 -11.44
C PRO A 38 -48.33 -4.56 -11.45
N PHE A 39 -47.36 -3.65 -11.43
CA PHE A 39 -47.54 -2.24 -11.78
C PHE A 39 -48.25 -2.11 -13.15
N LEU A 40 -49.25 -1.23 -13.22
CA LEU A 40 -50.17 -1.09 -14.34
C LEU A 40 -49.60 -0.15 -15.42
N ALA A 41 -48.59 -0.61 -16.15
CA ALA A 41 -48.26 -0.07 -17.47
C ALA A 41 -47.50 -1.12 -18.29
N THR A 42 -48.15 -2.22 -18.68
CA THR A 42 -47.46 -3.28 -19.46
C THR A 42 -47.02 -2.82 -20.85
N GLN A 43 -47.58 -1.72 -21.36
CA GLN A 43 -47.24 -1.10 -22.64
C GLN A 43 -47.46 0.42 -22.58
N THR A 44 -46.61 1.17 -23.28
CA THR A 44 -46.70 2.62 -23.51
C THR A 44 -46.64 2.91 -25.02
N GLU A 45 -47.19 4.02 -25.50
CA GLU A 45 -47.16 4.37 -26.93
C GLU A 45 -46.13 5.46 -27.20
N TRP A 46 -45.21 5.24 -28.15
CA TRP A 46 -44.20 6.22 -28.52
C TRP A 46 -43.94 6.19 -30.03
N LEU A 47 -44.01 7.35 -30.68
CA LEU A 47 -43.91 7.50 -32.15
C LEU A 47 -44.87 6.56 -32.91
N GLY A 48 -46.07 6.34 -32.37
CA GLY A 48 -47.10 5.47 -32.96
C GLY A 48 -46.81 3.96 -32.83
N GLN A 49 -45.84 3.55 -32.01
CA GLN A 49 -45.59 2.15 -31.69
C GLN A 49 -45.87 1.85 -30.21
N ARG A 50 -46.43 0.67 -29.93
CA ARG A 50 -46.59 0.18 -28.55
C ARG A 50 -45.30 -0.48 -28.10
N ILE A 51 -44.68 0.09 -27.08
CA ILE A 51 -43.44 -0.36 -26.47
C ILE A 51 -43.75 -0.99 -25.11
N PRO A 52 -43.28 -2.20 -24.80
CA PRO A 52 -43.35 -2.77 -23.45
C PRO A 52 -42.67 -1.86 -22.43
N LEU A 53 -43.35 -1.58 -21.32
CA LEU A 53 -42.79 -0.83 -20.18
C LEU A 53 -42.82 -1.74 -18.95
N GLU A 54 -41.66 -1.94 -18.33
CA GLU A 54 -41.50 -2.67 -17.09
C GLU A 54 -41.08 -1.71 -15.98
N VAL A 55 -41.87 -1.65 -14.91
CA VAL A 55 -41.57 -0.80 -13.75
C VAL A 55 -41.25 -1.70 -12.57
N TYR A 56 -40.05 -1.56 -12.03
CA TYR A 56 -39.59 -2.26 -10.83
C TYR A 56 -39.56 -1.25 -9.69
N ALA A 57 -40.42 -1.43 -8.69
CA ALA A 57 -40.39 -0.62 -7.48
C ALA A 57 -39.75 -1.43 -6.33
N ASP A 58 -38.97 -0.77 -5.48
CA ASP A 58 -38.61 -1.36 -4.19
C ASP A 58 -39.85 -1.52 -3.28
N GLN A 59 -39.67 -2.15 -2.12
CA GLN A 59 -40.81 -2.46 -1.24
C GLN A 59 -41.54 -1.18 -0.77
N ALA A 60 -40.82 -0.09 -0.53
CA ALA A 60 -41.38 1.15 -0.01
C ALA A 60 -42.07 1.98 -1.10
N ALA A 61 -41.45 2.12 -2.27
CA ALA A 61 -42.06 2.71 -3.45
C ALA A 61 -43.29 1.91 -3.93
N GLY A 62 -43.27 0.59 -3.74
CA GLY A 62 -44.40 -0.30 -4.01
C GLY A 62 -45.64 -0.01 -3.14
N GLU A 63 -45.47 0.51 -1.92
CA GLU A 63 -46.58 0.95 -1.07
C GLU A 63 -47.21 2.26 -1.57
N GLN A 64 -46.52 3.02 -2.43
CA GLN A 64 -46.97 4.28 -3.05
C GLN A 64 -47.42 4.10 -4.51
N ALA A 65 -47.93 2.93 -4.88
CA ALA A 65 -48.23 2.57 -6.28
C ALA A 65 -49.13 3.58 -7.03
N ASP A 66 -50.10 4.20 -6.36
CA ASP A 66 -50.97 5.23 -6.97
C ASP A 66 -50.21 6.50 -7.34
N ALA A 67 -49.29 6.96 -6.47
CA ALA A 67 -48.44 8.11 -6.72
C ALA A 67 -47.46 7.83 -7.87
N VAL A 68 -46.80 6.66 -7.84
CA VAL A 68 -45.90 6.22 -8.92
C VAL A 68 -46.63 6.18 -10.27
N ASN A 69 -47.83 5.60 -10.34
CA ASN A 69 -48.60 5.56 -11.59
C ASN A 69 -48.96 6.97 -12.08
N LYS A 70 -49.44 7.85 -11.18
CA LYS A 70 -49.81 9.23 -11.53
C LYS A 70 -48.62 10.03 -12.08
N LEU A 71 -47.45 9.88 -11.45
CA LEU A 71 -46.20 10.52 -11.87
C LEU A 71 -45.72 9.97 -13.22
N LEU A 72 -45.77 8.66 -13.43
CA LEU A 72 -45.43 8.02 -14.72
C LEU A 72 -46.35 8.48 -15.85
N TYR A 73 -47.67 8.58 -15.61
CA TYR A 73 -48.60 9.12 -16.60
C TYR A 73 -48.29 10.56 -16.96
N SER A 74 -48.00 11.41 -15.96
CA SER A 74 -47.64 12.80 -16.21
C SER A 74 -46.30 12.93 -16.94
N ALA A 75 -45.31 12.11 -16.61
CA ALA A 75 -44.03 12.06 -17.33
C ALA A 75 -44.22 11.59 -18.78
N HIS A 76 -45.15 10.66 -19.00
CA HIS A 76 -45.51 10.19 -20.33
C HIS A 76 -46.22 11.27 -21.16
N ASP A 77 -47.17 11.99 -20.58
CA ASP A 77 -47.86 13.11 -21.25
C ASP A 77 -46.87 14.22 -21.64
N ASP A 78 -45.93 14.53 -20.75
CA ASP A 78 -44.84 15.47 -21.04
C ASP A 78 -43.96 14.96 -22.20
N ALA A 79 -43.72 13.65 -22.30
CA ALA A 79 -43.02 13.07 -23.43
C ALA A 79 -43.84 13.16 -24.72
N GLN A 80 -45.16 12.93 -24.68
CA GLN A 80 -46.03 13.08 -25.86
C GLN A 80 -46.02 14.51 -26.40
N ALA A 81 -45.93 15.51 -25.52
CA ALA A 81 -45.81 16.90 -25.93
C ALA A 81 -44.56 17.15 -26.80
N LEU A 82 -43.46 16.42 -26.58
CA LEU A 82 -42.27 16.50 -27.44
C LEU A 82 -42.50 16.01 -28.87
N GLN A 83 -43.53 15.19 -29.11
CA GLN A 83 -43.91 14.79 -30.46
C GLN A 83 -44.66 15.92 -31.22
N ALA A 84 -45.13 16.94 -30.52
CA ALA A 84 -45.69 18.13 -31.17
C ALA A 84 -44.59 19.06 -31.72
N ILE A 85 -43.31 18.81 -31.40
CA ILE A 85 -42.21 19.64 -31.88
C ILE A 85 -42.08 19.52 -33.39
N GLU A 86 -42.41 20.62 -34.08
CA GLU A 86 -42.43 20.71 -35.55
C GLU A 86 -41.04 21.00 -36.13
N HIS A 87 -40.25 21.83 -35.44
CA HIS A 87 -38.93 22.25 -35.89
C HIS A 87 -37.82 21.29 -35.44
N ARG A 88 -36.95 20.89 -36.37
CA ARG A 88 -35.82 19.98 -36.12
C ARG A 88 -34.50 20.71 -36.37
N PHE A 89 -33.62 20.67 -35.38
CA PHE A 89 -32.30 21.29 -35.43
C PHE A 89 -31.24 20.26 -35.06
N SER A 90 -30.07 20.36 -35.68
CA SER A 90 -28.94 19.53 -35.26
C SER A 90 -28.46 19.96 -33.86
N GLU A 91 -27.83 19.06 -33.10
CA GLU A 91 -27.22 19.42 -31.80
C GLU A 91 -26.20 20.56 -31.97
N ALA A 92 -25.44 20.55 -33.07
CA ALA A 92 -24.49 21.62 -33.41
C ALA A 92 -25.19 22.98 -33.65
N SER A 93 -26.34 22.99 -34.31
CA SER A 93 -27.12 24.22 -34.53
C SER A 93 -27.70 24.77 -33.23
N LEU A 94 -27.99 23.91 -32.24
CA LEU A 94 -28.48 24.33 -30.92
C LEU A 94 -27.37 24.79 -29.96
N ALA A 95 -26.10 24.54 -30.30
CA ALA A 95 -24.96 24.90 -29.44
C ALA A 95 -24.92 26.39 -29.06
N PRO A 96 -25.14 27.37 -29.97
CA PRO A 96 -25.15 28.78 -29.61
C PRO A 96 -26.23 29.15 -28.59
N LEU A 97 -27.39 28.47 -28.62
CA LEU A 97 -28.43 28.66 -27.61
C LEU A 97 -27.96 28.11 -26.28
N ALA A 98 -27.45 26.88 -26.24
CA ALA A 98 -26.90 26.31 -25.01
C ALA A 98 -25.81 27.19 -24.41
N ASP A 99 -24.81 27.59 -25.19
CA ASP A 99 -23.71 28.45 -24.75
C ASP A 99 -24.23 29.76 -24.14
N TYR A 100 -25.25 30.37 -24.76
CA TYR A 100 -25.86 31.56 -24.22
C TYR A 100 -26.66 31.30 -22.94
N LEU A 101 -27.34 30.15 -22.83
CA LEU A 101 -28.02 29.75 -21.60
C LEU A 101 -27.04 29.56 -20.43
N PHE A 102 -25.82 29.07 -20.66
CA PHE A 102 -24.77 29.04 -19.63
C PHE A 102 -24.38 30.43 -19.13
N LEU A 103 -24.42 31.45 -20.00
CA LEU A 103 -24.19 32.83 -19.59
C LEU A 103 -25.41 33.44 -18.90
N LEU A 104 -26.61 33.09 -19.35
CA LEU A 104 -27.87 33.68 -18.88
C LEU A 104 -28.32 33.09 -17.53
N PHE A 105 -28.27 31.77 -17.33
CA PHE A 105 -28.80 31.14 -16.12
C PHE A 105 -28.19 31.62 -14.81
N PRO A 106 -26.87 31.88 -14.70
CA PRO A 106 -26.31 32.50 -13.51
C PRO A 106 -26.82 33.92 -13.26
N GLU A 107 -27.08 34.72 -14.31
CA GLU A 107 -27.66 36.06 -14.18
C GLU A 107 -29.12 36.02 -13.69
N LEU A 108 -29.85 34.96 -14.05
CA LEU A 108 -31.24 34.74 -13.64
C LEU A 108 -31.36 34.17 -12.23
N ASP A 109 -30.25 33.81 -11.58
CA ASP A 109 -30.19 33.25 -10.23
C ASP A 109 -30.31 34.35 -9.16
N ILE A 110 -31.41 35.10 -9.18
CA ILE A 110 -31.63 36.30 -8.36
C ILE A 110 -32.02 36.04 -6.88
N GLY A 111 -31.89 34.80 -6.42
CA GLY A 111 -32.07 34.39 -5.03
C GLY A 111 -33.35 33.58 -4.75
N ALA A 112 -33.26 32.64 -3.82
CA ALA A 112 -34.35 31.73 -3.47
C ALA A 112 -35.50 32.41 -2.68
N PRO A 113 -36.74 31.87 -2.77
CA PRO A 113 -37.13 30.74 -3.61
C PRO A 113 -37.82 31.26 -4.88
N VAL A 114 -37.07 31.58 -5.93
CA VAL A 114 -37.69 32.19 -7.12
C VAL A 114 -37.88 31.14 -8.19
N SER A 115 -39.15 30.76 -8.38
CA SER A 115 -39.62 30.35 -9.70
C SER A 115 -39.39 31.52 -10.66
N LEU A 116 -38.82 31.25 -11.83
CA LEU A 116 -38.60 32.29 -12.85
C LEU A 116 -39.91 32.92 -13.35
N ARG A 117 -41.08 32.45 -12.89
CA ARG A 117 -42.42 33.03 -13.12
C ARG A 117 -42.52 34.54 -12.84
N GLY A 118 -41.66 35.09 -11.97
CA GLY A 118 -41.64 36.52 -11.64
C GLY A 118 -40.48 37.32 -12.22
N VAL A 119 -39.60 36.68 -12.99
CA VAL A 119 -38.38 37.29 -13.55
C VAL A 119 -38.64 37.71 -14.99
N GLN A 120 -38.12 38.88 -15.38
CA GLN A 120 -38.20 39.37 -16.76
C GLN A 120 -36.80 39.55 -17.32
N LEU A 121 -36.63 39.13 -18.56
CA LEU A 121 -35.43 39.36 -19.33
C LEU A 121 -35.37 40.84 -19.74
N ASN A 122 -34.18 41.42 -19.65
CA ASN A 122 -33.95 42.77 -20.13
C ASN A 122 -33.87 42.79 -21.68
N SER A 123 -33.89 43.99 -22.27
CA SER A 123 -33.90 44.14 -23.73
C SER A 123 -32.67 43.50 -24.39
N ALA A 124 -31.48 43.64 -23.80
CA ALA A 124 -30.27 43.04 -24.36
C ALA A 124 -30.31 41.50 -24.33
N GLN A 125 -30.83 40.93 -23.24
CA GLN A 125 -30.97 39.48 -23.11
C GLN A 125 -31.97 38.91 -24.12
N LEU A 126 -33.10 39.61 -24.33
CA LEU A 126 -34.11 39.25 -25.32
C LEU A 126 -33.62 39.41 -26.75
N ASP A 127 -32.96 40.53 -27.07
CA ASP A 127 -32.40 40.78 -28.38
C ASP A 127 -31.41 39.67 -28.75
N GLN A 128 -30.58 39.23 -27.80
CA GLN A 128 -29.63 38.14 -28.03
C GLN A 128 -30.35 36.81 -28.28
N LEU A 129 -31.37 36.47 -27.48
CA LEU A 129 -32.18 35.26 -27.72
C LEU A 129 -32.89 35.32 -29.07
N PHE A 130 -33.48 36.45 -29.44
CA PHE A 130 -34.12 36.64 -30.74
C PHE A 130 -33.14 36.55 -31.90
N ASN A 131 -31.92 37.07 -31.76
CA ASN A 131 -30.86 36.89 -32.76
C ASN A 131 -30.46 35.43 -32.91
N ILE A 132 -30.29 34.69 -31.80
CA ILE A 132 -30.01 33.25 -31.82
C ILE A 132 -31.15 32.50 -32.52
N TYR A 133 -32.41 32.79 -32.16
CA TYR A 133 -33.59 32.20 -32.79
C TYR A 133 -33.66 32.52 -34.29
N PHE A 134 -33.42 33.77 -34.69
CA PHE A 134 -33.43 34.19 -36.08
C PHE A 134 -32.37 33.44 -36.90
N ASN A 135 -31.17 33.25 -36.35
CA ASN A 135 -30.12 32.47 -36.99
C ASN A 135 -30.48 30.98 -37.11
N LEU A 136 -31.09 30.41 -36.06
CA LEU A 136 -31.60 29.02 -36.07
C LEU A 136 -32.59 28.79 -37.21
N GLN A 137 -33.48 29.75 -37.50
CA GLN A 137 -34.44 29.64 -38.61
C GLN A 137 -33.77 29.46 -39.99
N GLY A 138 -32.50 29.86 -40.14
CA GLY A 138 -31.71 29.68 -41.37
C GLY A 138 -31.09 28.28 -41.56
N GLU A 139 -31.05 27.44 -40.51
CA GLU A 139 -30.30 26.17 -40.50
C GLU A 139 -31.19 24.91 -40.32
N ALA A 140 -32.51 25.03 -40.47
CA ALA A 140 -33.43 23.92 -40.25
C ALA A 140 -33.06 22.68 -41.11
N LEU A 141 -33.01 21.51 -40.47
CA LEU A 141 -32.85 20.24 -41.20
C LEU A 141 -34.09 20.00 -42.08
N PRO A 142 -33.94 19.45 -43.30
CA PRO A 142 -35.08 19.06 -44.10
C PRO A 142 -35.96 18.08 -43.32
N ALA A 143 -37.29 18.27 -43.33
CA ALA A 143 -38.25 17.38 -42.66
C ALA A 143 -38.22 15.92 -43.17
N SER A 144 -37.40 15.61 -44.17
CA SER A 144 -37.22 14.28 -44.76
C SER A 144 -36.30 13.40 -43.90
N GLY A 145 -36.86 12.81 -42.84
CA GLY A 145 -36.22 11.77 -42.03
C GLY A 145 -37.20 11.18 -41.03
N ALA A 146 -37.09 9.89 -40.70
CA ALA A 146 -37.94 9.29 -39.68
C ALA A 146 -37.71 10.00 -38.34
N ARG A 147 -38.78 10.34 -37.61
CA ARG A 147 -38.68 11.11 -36.35
C ARG A 147 -37.81 10.41 -35.30
N SER A 148 -37.80 9.08 -35.30
CA SER A 148 -36.92 8.26 -34.45
C SER A 148 -35.44 8.48 -34.78
N GLU A 149 -35.06 8.53 -36.05
CA GLU A 149 -33.65 8.75 -36.47
C GLU A 149 -33.16 10.14 -36.05
N TYR A 150 -34.04 11.15 -36.10
CA TYR A 150 -33.71 12.48 -35.59
C TYR A 150 -33.53 12.48 -34.07
N LEU A 151 -34.45 11.88 -33.32
CA LEU A 151 -34.35 11.79 -31.86
C LEU A 151 -33.10 11.01 -31.44
N ASP A 152 -32.76 9.93 -32.15
CA ASP A 152 -31.50 9.21 -31.98
C ASP A 152 -30.29 10.11 -32.25
N SER A 153 -30.35 10.95 -33.31
CA SER A 153 -29.24 11.85 -33.67
C SER A 153 -28.95 12.95 -32.65
N ILE A 154 -29.91 13.25 -31.79
CA ILE A 154 -29.76 14.22 -30.68
C ILE A 154 -29.61 13.53 -29.32
N GLY A 155 -29.32 12.22 -29.31
CA GLY A 155 -29.07 11.45 -28.09
C GLY A 155 -30.30 11.24 -27.20
N PHE A 156 -31.51 11.41 -27.72
CA PHE A 156 -32.73 11.21 -26.94
C PHE A 156 -32.98 9.72 -26.66
N SER A 157 -33.21 9.37 -25.39
CA SER A 157 -33.73 8.07 -24.96
C SER A 157 -35.05 8.27 -24.23
N PHE A 158 -36.05 7.51 -24.64
CA PHE A 158 -37.40 7.65 -24.12
C PHE A 158 -37.49 7.16 -22.66
N GLY A 159 -36.89 6.01 -22.35
CA GLY A 159 -36.84 5.52 -20.97
C GLY A 159 -36.11 6.45 -20.01
N HIS A 160 -34.96 7.00 -20.41
CA HIS A 160 -34.21 7.96 -19.59
C HIS A 160 -34.99 9.27 -19.40
N PHE A 161 -35.68 9.76 -20.43
CA PHE A 161 -36.54 10.93 -20.32
C PHE A 161 -37.68 10.68 -19.31
N LEU A 162 -38.36 9.53 -19.40
CA LEU A 162 -39.43 9.17 -18.47
C LEU A 162 -38.93 9.09 -17.02
N ALA A 163 -37.81 8.41 -16.78
CA ALA A 163 -37.25 8.26 -15.43
C ALA A 163 -36.83 9.61 -14.82
N ARG A 164 -36.18 10.47 -15.61
CA ARG A 164 -35.82 11.81 -15.18
C ARG A 164 -37.08 12.64 -14.86
N ARG A 165 -38.03 12.70 -15.79
CA ARG A 165 -39.23 13.53 -15.63
C ARG A 165 -40.12 13.04 -14.50
N PHE A 166 -40.19 11.73 -14.27
CA PHE A 166 -40.81 11.13 -13.10
C PHE A 166 -40.20 11.69 -11.80
N THR A 167 -38.87 11.67 -11.69
CA THR A 167 -38.16 12.14 -10.49
C THR A 167 -38.38 13.64 -10.25
N GLU A 168 -38.41 14.44 -11.33
CA GLU A 168 -38.73 15.86 -11.24
C GLU A 168 -40.16 16.11 -10.74
N LEU A 169 -41.14 15.40 -11.29
CA LEU A 169 -42.54 15.50 -10.88
C LEU A 169 -42.77 14.99 -9.47
N ALA A 170 -42.05 13.95 -9.04
CA ALA A 170 -42.08 13.45 -7.67
C ALA A 170 -41.66 14.57 -6.71
N ARG A 171 -40.53 15.22 -6.98
CA ARG A 171 -40.04 16.36 -6.22
C ARG A 171 -41.01 17.55 -6.22
N GLU A 172 -41.57 17.91 -7.38
CA GLU A 172 -42.56 19.00 -7.49
C GLU A 172 -43.83 18.75 -6.65
N ASN A 173 -44.23 17.49 -6.52
CA ASN A 173 -45.39 17.07 -5.74
C ASN A 173 -45.07 16.73 -4.28
N GLY A 174 -43.79 16.77 -3.88
CA GLY A 174 -43.34 16.43 -2.53
C GLY A 174 -43.33 14.93 -2.21
N GLU A 175 -43.24 14.08 -3.24
CA GLU A 175 -43.18 12.62 -3.12
C GLU A 175 -41.72 12.15 -3.00
N CYS A 176 -41.46 11.20 -2.09
CA CYS A 176 -40.12 10.67 -1.77
C CYS A 176 -39.68 9.58 -2.76
N LEU A 177 -39.73 9.86 -4.06
CA LEU A 177 -39.54 8.86 -5.10
C LEU A 177 -38.54 9.33 -6.14
N SER A 178 -37.61 8.47 -6.52
CA SER A 178 -36.73 8.68 -7.67
C SER A 178 -36.79 7.49 -8.62
N ALA A 179 -36.51 7.76 -9.90
CA ALA A 179 -36.54 6.75 -10.95
C ALA A 179 -35.27 6.77 -11.80
N SER A 180 -34.85 5.58 -12.23
CA SER A 180 -33.74 5.37 -13.17
C SER A 180 -34.14 4.41 -14.29
N ALA A 181 -33.57 4.57 -15.48
CA ALA A 181 -33.84 3.71 -16.64
C ALA A 181 -32.68 2.74 -16.89
N ARG A 182 -32.95 1.49 -17.28
CA ARG A 182 -31.91 0.50 -17.62
C ARG A 182 -31.63 0.40 -19.10
N GLY A 183 -30.37 0.59 -19.50
CA GLY A 183 -29.79 0.03 -20.72
C GLY A 183 -30.27 0.61 -22.07
N GLU A 184 -31.16 1.59 -22.05
CA GLU A 184 -31.72 2.18 -23.26
C GLU A 184 -30.86 3.32 -23.82
N ARG A 185 -30.56 3.33 -25.12
CA ARG A 185 -29.80 4.43 -25.77
C ARG A 185 -30.40 4.88 -27.11
N ARG A 186 -31.67 4.54 -27.37
CA ARG A 186 -32.36 4.88 -28.61
C ARG A 186 -33.68 5.55 -28.29
N ALA A 187 -34.13 6.41 -29.19
CA ALA A 187 -35.40 7.08 -29.13
C ALA A 187 -36.57 6.11 -29.25
N LEU A 188 -36.43 5.03 -30.02
CA LEU A 188 -37.46 3.99 -30.16
C LEU A 188 -36.93 2.62 -29.70
N PRO A 189 -36.99 2.31 -28.40
CA PRO A 189 -36.47 1.07 -27.84
C PRO A 189 -37.40 -0.13 -28.05
N GLU A 190 -36.84 -1.35 -27.93
CA GLU A 190 -37.61 -2.61 -27.99
C GLU A 190 -38.43 -2.85 -26.70
N SER A 191 -37.92 -2.37 -25.56
CA SER A 191 -38.61 -2.33 -24.27
C SER A 191 -37.99 -1.25 -23.39
N ILE A 192 -38.76 -0.76 -22.42
CA ILE A 192 -38.32 0.24 -21.44
C ILE A 192 -38.38 -0.41 -20.07
N VAL A 193 -37.32 -0.23 -19.28
CA VAL A 193 -37.26 -0.70 -17.90
C VAL A 193 -36.95 0.48 -16.99
N ILE A 194 -37.86 0.79 -16.08
CA ILE A 194 -37.72 1.85 -15.08
C ILE A 194 -37.64 1.22 -13.69
N ASP A 195 -36.60 1.53 -12.95
CA ASP A 195 -36.49 1.22 -11.52
C ASP A 195 -36.93 2.45 -10.72
N VAL A 196 -37.86 2.27 -9.78
CA VAL A 196 -38.35 3.30 -8.86
C VAL A 196 -37.95 2.89 -7.44
N VAL A 197 -37.37 3.82 -6.70
CA VAL A 197 -36.95 3.59 -5.31
C VAL A 197 -37.47 4.69 -4.41
N GLU A 198 -37.68 4.38 -3.14
CA GLU A 198 -37.89 5.42 -2.14
C GLU A 198 -36.59 6.21 -1.98
N ASP A 199 -36.69 7.52 -2.16
CA ASP A 199 -35.58 8.46 -2.02
C ASP A 199 -35.96 9.51 -0.97
N PRO A 200 -35.57 9.29 0.31
CA PRO A 200 -35.89 10.22 1.40
C PRO A 200 -35.31 11.62 1.19
N GLU A 201 -34.25 11.76 0.39
CA GLU A 201 -33.64 13.05 0.08
C GLU A 201 -34.48 13.83 -0.94
N SER A 202 -35.18 13.14 -1.85
CA SER A 202 -36.02 13.74 -2.90
C SER A 202 -37.25 14.53 -2.38
N CYS A 203 -37.71 14.26 -1.16
CA CYS A 203 -38.93 14.86 -0.58
C CYS A 203 -38.73 15.70 0.67
N SER A 204 -37.48 15.88 1.13
CA SER A 204 -37.24 16.76 2.28
C SER A 204 -37.73 18.18 1.95
N LEU A 205 -38.23 18.94 2.94
CA LEU A 205 -38.49 20.39 2.75
C LEU A 205 -37.19 21.15 2.39
N GLU A 206 -36.04 20.55 2.67
CA GLU A 206 -34.71 20.92 2.21
C GLU A 206 -34.41 20.50 0.76
N ALA A 207 -35.21 19.63 0.11
CA ALA A 207 -35.12 19.21 -1.30
C ALA A 207 -35.64 20.29 -2.28
N ASN A 208 -36.29 21.32 -1.74
CA ASN A 208 -36.23 22.68 -2.29
C ASN A 208 -34.87 23.32 -2.00
N ALA A 209 -33.79 22.55 -2.11
CA ALA A 209 -32.44 23.00 -1.86
C ALA A 209 -32.20 24.17 -2.80
N GLN A 210 -31.62 25.25 -2.29
CA GLN A 210 -31.19 26.35 -3.13
C GLN A 210 -30.13 25.79 -4.07
N THR A 211 -30.53 25.45 -5.30
CA THR A 211 -29.60 25.06 -6.34
C THR A 211 -29.04 26.32 -6.98
N VAL A 212 -27.76 26.27 -7.30
CA VAL A 212 -27.05 27.35 -7.97
C VAL A 212 -26.55 26.81 -9.30
N TRP A 213 -26.66 27.61 -10.35
CA TRP A 213 -26.04 27.27 -11.63
C TRP A 213 -24.52 27.44 -11.52
N VAL A 214 -23.74 26.41 -11.87
CA VAL A 214 -22.28 26.42 -11.72
C VAL A 214 -21.61 26.27 -13.08
N ASN A 215 -21.13 27.37 -13.65
CA ASN A 215 -20.35 27.38 -14.88
C ASN A 215 -18.94 26.84 -14.65
N HIS A 216 -18.30 27.28 -13.58
CA HIS A 216 -16.91 26.99 -13.29
C HIS A 216 -16.71 26.85 -11.79
N LEU A 217 -15.87 25.89 -11.40
CA LEU A 217 -15.38 25.76 -10.03
C LEU A 217 -13.91 26.20 -10.01
N ALA A 218 -13.64 27.33 -9.38
CA ALA A 218 -12.30 27.79 -9.12
C ALA A 218 -11.77 27.12 -7.85
N LEU A 219 -10.55 26.61 -7.88
CA LEU A 219 -9.88 26.12 -6.68
C LEU A 219 -8.87 27.16 -6.18
N ASP A 220 -9.13 27.73 -5.00
CA ASP A 220 -8.17 28.55 -4.28
C ASP A 220 -7.19 27.67 -3.49
N ASN A 221 -5.92 27.73 -3.91
CA ASN A 221 -4.77 27.13 -3.23
C ASN A 221 -3.74 28.20 -2.79
N SER A 222 -4.10 29.48 -2.80
CA SER A 222 -3.17 30.59 -2.56
C SER A 222 -2.54 30.59 -1.16
N ASP A 223 -3.20 29.98 -0.17
CA ASP A 223 -2.70 29.83 1.19
C ASP A 223 -1.72 28.65 1.37
N THR A 224 -1.36 27.97 0.28
CA THR A 224 -0.53 26.75 0.33
C THR A 224 0.86 26.99 -0.25
N SER A 225 1.90 26.71 0.54
CA SER A 225 3.29 26.70 0.05
C SER A 225 3.54 25.56 -0.95
N ALA A 226 2.71 24.52 -0.94
CA ALA A 226 2.77 23.36 -1.83
C ALA A 226 2.34 23.65 -3.27
N ALA A 227 1.81 24.85 -3.58
CA ALA A 227 1.34 25.19 -4.93
C ALA A 227 2.43 24.99 -6.01
N SER A 228 3.72 25.04 -5.66
CA SER A 228 4.82 24.78 -6.60
C SER A 228 5.23 23.31 -6.76
N THR A 229 4.84 22.42 -5.85
CA THR A 229 5.23 20.99 -5.81
C THR A 229 4.07 20.02 -5.97
N LEU A 230 2.83 20.52 -5.95
CA LEU A 230 1.62 19.75 -6.23
C LEU A 230 1.58 19.34 -7.70
N ASP A 231 1.54 18.04 -7.94
CA ASP A 231 1.10 17.53 -9.23
C ASP A 231 -0.40 17.81 -9.37
N THR A 232 -0.74 18.84 -10.14
CA THR A 232 -2.13 19.21 -10.45
C THR A 232 -2.65 18.52 -11.71
N SER A 233 -1.87 17.58 -12.29
CA SER A 233 -2.30 16.88 -13.50
C SER A 233 -3.56 16.05 -13.21
N GLY A 234 -4.63 16.38 -13.93
CA GLY A 234 -5.94 15.75 -13.75
C GLY A 234 -6.82 16.37 -12.66
N GLN A 235 -6.36 17.38 -11.92
CA GLN A 235 -7.18 18.13 -10.96
C GLN A 235 -8.38 18.79 -11.65
N ASP A 236 -8.11 19.59 -12.68
CA ASP A 236 -9.16 20.31 -13.42
C ASP A 236 -10.09 19.35 -14.16
N ALA A 237 -9.55 18.22 -14.64
CA ALA A 237 -10.33 17.18 -15.29
C ALA A 237 -11.29 16.50 -14.31
N LEU A 238 -10.83 16.15 -13.09
CA LEU A 238 -11.67 15.58 -12.04
C LEU A 238 -12.73 16.59 -11.58
N LEU A 239 -12.35 17.85 -11.40
CA LEU A 239 -13.27 18.90 -10.97
C LEU A 239 -14.37 19.13 -12.01
N GLU A 240 -14.01 19.20 -13.29
CA GLU A 240 -14.95 19.33 -14.39
C GLU A 240 -15.84 18.09 -14.54
N GLU A 241 -15.28 16.88 -14.44
CA GLU A 241 -16.04 15.63 -14.45
C GLU A 241 -17.10 15.61 -13.34
N ARG A 242 -16.70 15.94 -12.10
CA ARG A 242 -17.61 15.96 -10.94
C ARG A 242 -18.63 17.08 -11.02
N ARG A 243 -18.27 18.25 -11.54
CA ARG A 243 -19.20 19.36 -11.81
C ARG A 243 -20.27 18.95 -12.82
N ARG A 244 -19.87 18.38 -13.96
CA ARG A 244 -20.79 17.91 -15.00
C ARG A 244 -21.71 16.80 -14.48
N GLN A 245 -21.17 15.90 -13.66
CA GLN A 245 -21.95 14.84 -13.00
C GLN A 245 -23.00 15.44 -12.05
N ALA A 246 -22.61 16.39 -11.20
CA ALA A 246 -23.52 17.07 -10.26
C ALA A 246 -24.61 17.87 -10.99
N MET A 247 -24.27 18.51 -12.10
CA MET A 247 -25.26 19.19 -12.95
C MET A 247 -26.09 18.22 -13.81
N GLY A 248 -25.91 16.91 -13.72
CA GLY A 248 -26.68 15.94 -14.49
C GLY A 248 -26.47 16.02 -16.01
N PHE A 249 -25.29 16.45 -16.47
CA PHE A 249 -24.99 16.54 -17.90
C PHE A 249 -24.93 15.16 -18.55
N ALA A 250 -25.47 15.07 -19.76
CA ALA A 250 -25.31 13.86 -20.57
C ALA A 250 -23.83 13.67 -20.92
N ALA A 251 -23.31 12.45 -20.70
CA ALA A 251 -21.90 12.12 -20.88
C ALA A 251 -21.37 12.39 -22.31
N ASP A 252 -22.25 12.35 -23.32
CA ASP A 252 -21.91 12.49 -24.73
C ASP A 252 -22.38 13.82 -25.36
N SER A 253 -22.98 14.75 -24.59
CA SER A 253 -23.44 16.03 -25.13
C SER A 253 -22.33 17.08 -25.17
N ALA A 254 -22.17 17.72 -26.33
CA ALA A 254 -21.18 18.79 -26.53
C ALA A 254 -21.51 20.04 -25.70
N SER A 255 -22.80 20.36 -25.55
CA SER A 255 -23.32 21.50 -24.79
C SER A 255 -23.68 21.16 -23.34
N GLY A 256 -23.75 19.89 -22.94
CA GLY A 256 -24.11 19.45 -21.58
C GLY A 256 -25.61 19.51 -21.28
N ILE A 257 -26.35 20.45 -21.86
CA ILE A 257 -27.82 20.52 -21.83
C ILE A 257 -28.38 19.60 -22.92
N PRO A 258 -29.29 18.65 -22.60
CA PRO A 258 -29.90 17.80 -23.61
C PRO A 258 -30.59 18.60 -24.70
N ALA A 259 -30.33 18.28 -25.97
CA ALA A 259 -30.91 18.98 -27.11
C ALA A 259 -32.45 19.05 -27.06
N ILE A 260 -33.10 18.04 -26.49
CA ILE A 260 -34.55 18.01 -26.33
C ILE A 260 -35.07 19.12 -25.41
N GLU A 261 -34.31 19.50 -24.39
CA GLU A 261 -34.62 20.62 -23.49
C GLU A 261 -34.39 21.96 -24.18
N LEU A 262 -33.38 22.05 -25.05
CA LEU A 262 -33.15 23.25 -25.85
C LEU A 262 -34.28 23.49 -26.86
N LEU A 263 -34.84 22.42 -27.45
CA LEU A 263 -35.96 22.54 -28.39
C LEU A 263 -37.20 23.14 -27.73
N SER A 264 -37.53 22.75 -26.50
CA SER A 264 -38.68 23.33 -25.78
C SER A 264 -38.51 24.83 -25.52
N VAL A 265 -37.27 25.28 -25.28
CA VAL A 265 -36.92 26.71 -25.17
C VAL A 265 -37.06 27.41 -26.52
N VAL A 266 -36.59 26.80 -27.61
CA VAL A 266 -36.69 27.37 -28.98
C VAL A 266 -38.16 27.59 -29.38
N GLU A 267 -39.07 26.68 -29.05
CA GLU A 267 -40.49 26.83 -29.36
C GLU A 267 -41.14 27.97 -28.58
N ALA A 268 -40.91 28.03 -27.27
CA ALA A 268 -41.42 29.12 -26.45
C ALA A 268 -40.84 30.48 -26.90
N LEU A 269 -39.58 30.50 -27.31
CA LEU A 269 -38.92 31.67 -27.87
C LEU A 269 -39.50 32.07 -29.23
N GLY A 270 -39.83 31.10 -30.08
CA GLY A 270 -40.45 31.35 -31.38
C GLY A 270 -41.88 31.87 -31.29
N ALA A 271 -42.67 31.34 -30.36
CA ALA A 271 -43.99 31.86 -30.04
C ALA A 271 -43.90 33.31 -29.57
N LEU A 272 -43.00 33.59 -28.62
CA LEU A 272 -42.75 34.95 -28.12
C LEU A 272 -42.29 35.89 -29.25
N TYR A 273 -41.38 35.45 -30.11
CA TYR A 273 -40.89 36.23 -31.25
C TYR A 273 -42.01 36.57 -32.22
N THR A 274 -42.90 35.62 -32.51
CA THR A 274 -44.02 35.80 -33.44
C THR A 274 -45.09 36.73 -32.85
N ASP A 275 -45.50 36.48 -31.61
CA ASP A 275 -46.55 37.24 -30.93
C ASP A 275 -46.13 38.70 -30.64
N SER A 276 -44.83 38.93 -30.40
CA SER A 276 -44.28 40.26 -30.19
C SER A 276 -43.92 41.01 -31.49
N VAL A 277 -44.16 40.42 -32.66
CA VAL A 277 -43.76 41.00 -33.97
C VAL A 277 -42.25 41.30 -33.99
N GLY A 278 -41.45 40.27 -33.71
CA GLY A 278 -39.99 40.38 -33.64
C GLY A 278 -39.49 41.30 -32.53
N GLY A 279 -40.16 41.28 -31.37
CA GLY A 279 -39.81 42.10 -30.20
C GLY A 279 -40.39 43.52 -30.18
N SER A 280 -41.00 44.01 -31.27
CA SER A 280 -41.48 45.40 -31.36
C SER A 280 -42.66 45.71 -30.44
N ASN A 281 -43.47 44.72 -30.08
CA ASN A 281 -44.67 44.84 -29.23
C ASN A 281 -44.58 43.93 -27.99
N LEU A 282 -43.40 43.80 -27.40
CA LEU A 282 -43.20 42.89 -26.27
C LEU A 282 -43.84 43.43 -24.98
N GLN A 283 -44.87 42.74 -24.47
CA GLN A 283 -45.46 43.04 -23.16
C GLN A 283 -44.86 42.14 -22.06
N PRO A 284 -44.76 42.63 -20.81
CA PRO A 284 -44.11 41.89 -19.72
C PRO A 284 -44.70 40.50 -19.42
N ASP A 285 -46.00 40.33 -19.57
CA ASP A 285 -46.74 39.07 -19.38
C ASP A 285 -46.51 38.04 -20.50
N MET A 286 -46.13 38.49 -21.69
CA MET A 286 -45.83 37.63 -22.83
C MET A 286 -44.57 36.77 -22.61
N GLN A 287 -43.64 37.17 -21.73
CA GLN A 287 -42.42 36.42 -21.46
C GLN A 287 -42.65 35.16 -20.60
N LEU A 288 -43.80 35.07 -19.90
CA LEU A 288 -44.05 34.01 -18.92
C LEU A 288 -43.87 32.58 -19.46
N PRO A 289 -44.34 32.21 -20.68
CA PRO A 289 -44.11 30.89 -21.24
C PRO A 289 -42.63 30.57 -21.46
N LEU A 290 -41.84 31.53 -21.95
CA LEU A 290 -40.40 31.38 -22.12
C LEU A 290 -39.71 31.21 -20.76
N MET A 291 -40.05 32.05 -19.78
CA MET A 291 -39.47 31.96 -18.43
C MET A 291 -39.78 30.63 -17.75
N LEU A 292 -40.97 30.06 -17.98
CA LEU A 292 -41.33 28.73 -17.48
C LEU A 292 -40.48 27.62 -18.10
N GLN A 293 -40.20 27.68 -19.41
CA GLN A 293 -39.32 26.70 -20.05
C GLN A 293 -37.88 26.85 -19.58
N LEU A 294 -37.37 28.09 -19.47
CA LEU A 294 -36.05 28.35 -18.90
C LEU A 294 -35.91 27.78 -17.47
N ASP A 295 -36.94 27.91 -16.63
CA ASP A 295 -36.93 27.36 -15.26
C ASP A 295 -36.89 25.82 -15.27
N LYS A 296 -37.63 25.19 -16.19
CA LYS A 296 -37.65 23.73 -16.38
C LYS A 296 -36.30 23.18 -16.79
N VAL A 297 -35.57 23.86 -17.68
CA VAL A 297 -34.23 23.44 -18.09
C VAL A 297 -33.21 23.69 -16.97
N ARG A 298 -33.28 24.84 -16.30
CA ARG A 298 -32.28 25.28 -15.32
C ARG A 298 -32.30 24.46 -14.03
N ARG A 299 -33.49 24.28 -13.42
CA ARG A 299 -33.65 23.68 -12.08
C ARG A 299 -33.02 22.30 -11.90
N PRO A 300 -33.22 21.32 -12.79
CA PRO A 300 -32.66 19.98 -12.62
C PRO A 300 -31.16 19.90 -12.88
N LEU A 301 -30.56 20.91 -13.50
CA LEU A 301 -29.12 20.97 -13.77
C LEU A 301 -28.37 21.87 -12.76
N GLY A 302 -29.08 22.46 -11.80
CA GLY A 302 -28.47 23.30 -10.77
C GLY A 302 -27.87 22.45 -9.65
N VAL A 303 -26.75 22.91 -9.09
CA VAL A 303 -26.00 22.19 -8.05
C VAL A 303 -26.42 22.67 -6.67
N ASN A 304 -26.75 21.74 -5.76
CA ASN A 304 -27.05 22.05 -4.37
C ASN A 304 -25.78 22.03 -3.47
N PHE A 305 -25.92 22.45 -2.21
CA PHE A 305 -24.78 22.53 -1.30
C PHE A 305 -24.14 21.16 -0.97
N GLU A 306 -24.95 20.10 -0.85
CA GLU A 306 -24.43 18.76 -0.58
C GLU A 306 -23.67 18.21 -1.80
N GLU A 307 -24.14 18.46 -3.01
CA GLU A 307 -23.41 18.11 -4.24
C GLU A 307 -22.08 18.87 -4.34
N LEU A 308 -22.03 20.17 -4.02
CA LEU A 308 -20.78 20.93 -3.94
C LEU A 308 -19.81 20.33 -2.91
N LYS A 309 -20.33 19.90 -1.77
CA LYS A 309 -19.55 19.22 -0.74
C LYS A 309 -19.04 17.85 -1.20
N GLN A 310 -19.84 17.08 -1.95
CA GLN A 310 -19.40 15.82 -2.55
C GLN A 310 -18.28 16.02 -3.58
N ILE A 311 -18.33 17.11 -4.36
CA ILE A 311 -17.24 17.51 -5.27
C ILE A 311 -15.98 17.81 -4.45
N ALA A 312 -16.10 18.61 -3.39
CA ALA A 312 -15.00 18.92 -2.48
C ALA A 312 -14.41 17.66 -1.82
N ASP A 313 -15.25 16.76 -1.32
CA ASP A 313 -14.83 15.48 -0.72
C ASP A 313 -14.10 14.58 -1.73
N SER A 314 -14.57 14.53 -2.98
CA SER A 314 -13.89 13.78 -4.05
C SER A 314 -12.48 14.32 -4.30
N LEU A 315 -12.34 15.65 -4.35
CA LEU A 315 -11.05 16.30 -4.52
C LEU A 315 -10.15 16.12 -3.29
N GLN A 316 -10.72 16.16 -2.09
CA GLN A 316 -10.03 15.86 -0.84
C GLN A 316 -9.46 14.43 -0.86
N VAL A 317 -10.25 13.43 -1.25
CA VAL A 317 -9.78 12.05 -1.37
C VAL A 317 -8.64 11.96 -2.38
N TRP A 318 -8.74 12.66 -3.51
CA TRP A 318 -7.69 12.70 -4.52
C TRP A 318 -6.36 13.23 -3.94
N TYR A 319 -6.36 14.37 -3.24
CA TYR A 319 -5.16 14.90 -2.59
C TYR A 319 -4.58 13.94 -1.52
N ARG A 320 -5.43 13.28 -0.74
CA ARG A 320 -4.99 12.28 0.26
C ARG A 320 -4.36 11.04 -0.38
N GLN A 321 -4.79 10.67 -1.59
CA GLN A 321 -4.17 9.60 -2.36
C GLN A 321 -2.80 10.00 -2.90
N GLN A 322 -2.61 11.27 -3.26
CA GLN A 322 -1.31 11.83 -3.68
C GLN A 322 -0.30 11.99 -2.52
N GLY A 323 -0.73 11.85 -1.27
CA GLY A 323 0.16 11.83 -0.11
C GLY A 323 -0.10 12.92 0.94
N TYR A 324 -0.98 13.89 0.64
CA TYR A 324 -1.37 14.95 1.57
C TYR A 324 -2.52 14.47 2.47
N PHE A 325 -2.22 13.64 3.46
CA PHE A 325 -3.26 12.97 4.24
C PHE A 325 -4.06 13.89 5.18
N LEU A 326 -3.55 15.09 5.47
CA LEU A 326 -4.26 16.16 6.18
C LEU A 326 -5.00 17.12 5.24
N ALA A 327 -5.01 16.86 3.93
CA ALA A 327 -5.75 17.67 2.97
C ALA A 327 -7.23 17.74 3.37
N ASN A 328 -7.75 18.97 3.35
CA ASN A 328 -9.13 19.34 3.55
C ASN A 328 -9.55 20.27 2.41
N VAL A 329 -10.57 19.87 1.66
CA VAL A 329 -11.16 20.69 0.60
C VAL A 329 -12.56 21.05 1.05
N TYR A 330 -12.91 22.33 0.99
CA TYR A 330 -14.20 22.80 1.48
C TYR A 330 -14.71 23.97 0.65
N VAL A 331 -16.02 24.23 0.77
CA VAL A 331 -16.66 25.41 0.18
C VAL A 331 -16.47 26.58 1.16
N PRO A 332 -15.70 27.63 0.83
CA PRO A 332 -15.52 28.78 1.70
C PRO A 332 -16.79 29.62 1.79
N GLN A 333 -16.85 30.52 2.78
CA GLN A 333 -17.93 31.50 2.87
C GLN A 333 -17.85 32.44 1.66
N GLN A 334 -18.86 32.37 0.78
CA GLN A 334 -18.94 33.18 -0.44
C GLN A 334 -20.38 33.60 -0.72
N GLU A 335 -20.55 34.70 -1.46
CA GLU A 335 -21.86 35.14 -1.92
C GLU A 335 -22.24 34.44 -3.23
N PHE A 336 -22.92 33.28 -3.14
CA PHE A 336 -23.36 32.50 -4.31
C PHE A 336 -24.13 33.31 -5.36
N ARG A 337 -24.82 34.39 -4.96
CA ARG A 337 -25.58 35.27 -5.88
C ARG A 337 -24.68 36.18 -6.73
N ARG A 338 -23.54 36.59 -6.20
CA ARG A 338 -22.59 37.46 -6.91
C ARG A 338 -21.56 36.68 -7.71
N ALA A 339 -21.51 35.37 -7.49
CA ALA A 339 -20.60 34.47 -8.17
C ALA A 339 -20.86 34.35 -9.68
N THR A 340 -22.08 34.64 -10.16
CA THR A 340 -22.43 34.55 -11.60
C THR A 340 -22.00 33.22 -12.24
N GLY A 341 -22.12 32.12 -11.47
CA GLY A 341 -21.75 30.78 -11.90
C GLY A 341 -20.29 30.38 -11.68
N GLU A 342 -19.45 31.27 -11.17
CA GLU A 342 -18.07 30.98 -10.76
C GLU A 342 -18.00 30.77 -9.24
N LEU A 343 -18.01 29.51 -8.81
CA LEU A 343 -17.93 29.18 -7.39
C LEU A 343 -16.50 28.82 -7.00
N GLU A 344 -16.12 29.20 -5.80
CA GLU A 344 -14.80 28.89 -5.24
C GLU A 344 -14.87 27.64 -4.35
N LEU A 345 -13.87 26.77 -4.47
CA LEU A 345 -13.51 25.75 -3.49
C LEU A 345 -12.15 26.13 -2.94
N LYS A 346 -11.91 25.82 -1.67
CA LYS A 346 -10.61 26.09 -1.02
C LYS A 346 -9.98 24.80 -0.54
N VAL A 347 -8.67 24.67 -0.75
CA VAL A 347 -7.88 23.55 -0.25
C VAL A 347 -6.91 24.00 0.84
N SER A 348 -6.84 23.22 1.93
CA SER A 348 -5.85 23.36 2.98
C SER A 348 -5.15 22.03 3.19
N PHE A 349 -3.82 22.01 3.11
CA PHE A 349 -3.03 20.77 3.25
C PHE A 349 -2.56 20.48 4.67
N GLY A 350 -2.72 21.44 5.59
CA GLY A 350 -2.16 21.38 6.94
C GLY A 350 -0.64 21.52 6.93
N VAL A 351 -0.14 22.68 7.34
CA VAL A 351 1.31 22.95 7.47
C VAL A 351 1.79 22.52 8.85
N LEU A 352 2.88 21.78 8.94
CA LEU A 352 3.45 21.39 10.23
C LEU A 352 4.06 22.62 10.92
N GLY A 353 3.38 23.18 11.91
CA GLY A 353 3.85 24.35 12.66
C GLY A 353 4.96 24.00 13.64
N ASP A 354 4.77 22.91 14.39
CA ASP A 354 5.73 22.42 15.37
C ASP A 354 5.54 20.91 15.67
N VAL A 355 6.54 20.34 16.34
CA VAL A 355 6.49 18.99 16.87
C VAL A 355 6.85 19.04 18.35
N VAL A 356 6.02 18.45 19.19
CA VAL A 356 6.19 18.47 20.65
C VAL A 356 6.18 17.07 21.22
N LEU A 357 6.93 16.86 22.29
CA LEU A 357 6.94 15.60 23.03
C LEU A 357 6.00 15.75 24.23
N ARG A 358 4.99 14.89 24.32
CA ARG A 358 3.98 14.91 25.39
C ARG A 358 4.60 14.69 26.77
N ASN A 359 5.60 13.81 26.84
CA ASN A 359 6.24 13.35 28.06
C ASN A 359 7.72 13.75 28.12
N ALA A 360 8.09 14.90 27.53
CA ALA A 360 9.48 15.38 27.42
C ALA A 360 10.28 15.34 28.73
N GLU A 361 9.64 15.66 29.87
CA GLU A 361 10.29 15.72 31.18
C GLU A 361 10.66 14.34 31.75
N GLU A 362 10.05 13.27 31.23
CA GLU A 362 10.31 11.89 31.64
C GLU A 362 11.44 11.24 30.82
N LEU A 363 11.84 11.90 29.73
CA LEU A 363 12.83 11.41 28.78
C LEU A 363 14.24 11.77 29.24
N TYR A 364 15.17 10.87 28.95
CA TYR A 364 16.59 11.06 29.16
C TYR A 364 17.31 11.63 27.94
N TYR A 365 16.88 11.29 26.72
CA TYR A 365 17.40 11.99 25.56
C TYR A 365 16.86 13.42 25.59
N SER A 366 17.72 14.37 25.25
CA SER A 366 17.27 15.75 25.07
C SER A 366 16.21 15.80 23.96
N PRO A 367 15.11 16.57 24.13
CA PRO A 367 14.08 16.71 23.10
C PRO A 367 14.63 17.07 21.72
N GLU A 368 15.73 17.83 21.67
CA GLU A 368 16.39 18.23 20.43
C GLU A 368 16.84 17.04 19.59
N ILE A 369 17.32 15.95 20.21
CA ILE A 369 17.79 14.75 19.51
C ILE A 369 16.62 13.99 18.89
N ILE A 370 15.55 13.81 19.66
CA ILE A 370 14.34 13.11 19.21
C ILE A 370 13.61 13.92 18.12
N LEU A 371 13.58 15.24 18.24
CA LEU A 371 12.86 16.11 17.31
C LEU A 371 13.68 16.52 16.09
N ASN A 372 15.01 16.30 16.09
CA ASN A 372 15.88 16.67 14.97
C ASN A 372 15.41 16.11 13.60
N PRO A 373 14.97 14.84 13.47
CA PRO A 373 14.46 14.31 12.20
C PRO A 373 13.25 15.05 11.65
N PHE A 374 12.46 15.72 12.50
CA PHE A 374 11.27 16.46 12.10
C PHE A 374 11.56 17.90 11.66
N ARG A 375 12.76 18.44 11.92
CA ARG A 375 13.09 19.85 11.63
C ARG A 375 12.93 20.21 10.16
N ALA A 376 13.24 19.28 9.26
CA ALA A 376 13.10 19.50 7.82
C ALA A 376 11.63 19.64 7.39
N TYR A 377 10.67 19.19 8.20
CA TYR A 377 9.24 19.22 7.90
C TYR A 377 8.52 20.45 8.48
N ILE A 378 9.15 21.14 9.45
CA ILE A 378 8.55 22.32 10.08
C ILE A 378 8.41 23.43 9.04
N GLY A 379 7.21 24.01 8.96
CA GLY A 379 6.83 25.03 7.99
C GLY A 379 6.47 24.49 6.61
N GLN A 380 6.41 23.17 6.43
CA GLN A 380 6.00 22.52 5.18
C GLN A 380 4.66 21.80 5.36
N GLU A 381 3.97 21.52 4.26
CA GLU A 381 2.78 20.69 4.25
C GLU A 381 3.07 19.29 4.78
N VAL A 382 2.13 18.75 5.56
CA VAL A 382 2.25 17.39 6.07
C VAL A 382 1.95 16.41 4.94
N THR A 383 3.00 15.73 4.46
CA THR A 383 2.88 14.64 3.49
C THR A 383 3.30 13.30 4.09
N ARG A 384 3.04 12.20 3.37
CA ARG A 384 3.42 10.84 3.80
C ARG A 384 4.92 10.66 4.03
N ASP A 385 5.77 11.51 3.49
CA ASP A 385 7.21 11.42 3.69
C ASP A 385 7.65 11.69 5.15
N ILE A 386 6.80 12.34 5.97
CA ILE A 386 7.03 12.53 7.42
C ILE A 386 7.25 11.21 8.17
N TYR A 387 6.74 10.08 7.66
CA TYR A 387 7.02 8.75 8.22
C TYR A 387 8.53 8.42 8.24
N SER A 388 9.33 9.01 7.36
CA SER A 388 10.79 8.84 7.37
C SER A 388 11.42 9.44 8.63
N ALA A 389 10.87 10.54 9.16
CA ALA A 389 11.29 11.10 10.44
C ALA A 389 10.95 10.15 11.61
N TYR A 390 9.77 9.53 11.60
CA TYR A 390 9.40 8.49 12.58
C TYR A 390 10.37 7.31 12.55
N PHE A 391 10.72 6.80 11.37
CA PHE A 391 11.70 5.71 11.26
C PHE A 391 13.09 6.14 11.76
N SER A 392 13.49 7.38 11.47
CA SER A 392 14.76 7.93 11.95
C SER A 392 14.82 8.08 13.48
N VAL A 393 13.69 8.37 14.14
CA VAL A 393 13.61 8.38 15.61
C VAL A 393 13.65 6.98 16.19
N ASN A 394 12.98 6.01 15.56
CA ASN A 394 13.05 4.61 15.99
C ASN A 394 14.45 3.98 15.76
N ASP A 395 15.32 4.62 14.98
CA ASP A 395 16.73 4.23 14.86
C ASP A 395 17.57 4.69 16.06
N LEU A 396 17.06 5.57 16.94
CA LEU A 396 17.73 5.92 18.18
C LEU A 396 17.68 4.75 19.18
N PRO A 397 18.81 4.37 19.79
CA PRO A 397 18.88 3.27 20.74
C PRO A 397 17.89 3.42 21.89
N GLY A 398 16.99 2.44 22.02
CA GLY A 398 16.02 2.36 23.12
C GLY A 398 14.82 3.28 23.00
N VAL A 399 14.67 4.02 21.90
CA VAL A 399 13.54 4.93 21.67
C VAL A 399 12.41 4.20 20.92
N THR A 400 11.18 4.43 21.32
CA THR A 400 10.00 3.97 20.59
C THR A 400 8.95 5.07 20.61
N ILE A 401 8.49 5.50 19.44
CA ILE A 401 7.30 6.35 19.35
C ILE A 401 6.07 5.47 19.61
N GLU A 402 5.37 5.70 20.73
CA GLU A 402 4.16 4.95 21.09
C GLU A 402 2.93 5.49 20.35
N SER A 403 2.86 6.80 20.17
CA SER A 403 1.81 7.44 19.38
C SER A 403 2.26 8.77 18.79
N GLY A 404 1.61 9.18 17.71
CA GLY A 404 1.74 10.49 17.11
C GLY A 404 0.37 11.01 16.71
N LEU A 405 -0.01 12.17 17.23
CA LEU A 405 -1.32 12.78 17.03
C LEU A 405 -1.17 14.17 16.45
N PHE A 406 -1.92 14.45 15.40
CA PHE A 406 -2.02 15.80 14.84
C PHE A 406 -3.10 16.57 15.59
N GLU A 407 -2.74 17.72 16.11
CA GLU A 407 -3.62 18.69 16.77
C GLU A 407 -3.63 20.00 15.96
N PRO A 408 -4.65 20.86 16.13
CA PRO A 408 -4.61 22.21 15.58
C PRO A 408 -3.35 22.96 16.04
N GLY A 409 -2.66 23.62 15.10
CA GLY A 409 -1.48 24.43 15.38
C GLY A 409 -1.82 25.82 15.91
N ASP A 410 -0.79 26.64 16.12
CA ASP A 410 -0.94 27.99 16.70
C ASP A 410 -1.50 29.01 15.69
N ARG A 411 -1.32 28.78 14.38
CA ARG A 411 -1.88 29.62 13.30
C ARG A 411 -2.90 28.85 12.48
N ALA A 412 -3.82 29.57 11.84
CA ALA A 412 -4.78 28.98 10.93
C ALA A 412 -4.07 28.26 9.77
N GLY A 413 -4.51 27.04 9.46
CA GLY A 413 -3.86 26.19 8.45
C GLY A 413 -2.65 25.41 8.96
N GLU A 414 -2.18 25.66 10.19
CA GLU A 414 -1.11 24.87 10.81
C GLU A 414 -1.65 23.70 11.64
N THR A 415 -0.82 22.69 11.78
CA THR A 415 -1.01 21.56 12.67
C THR A 415 0.23 21.36 13.54
N ARG A 416 0.00 20.92 14.77
CA ARG A 416 1.02 20.47 15.72
C ARG A 416 1.07 18.96 15.73
N LEU A 417 2.26 18.39 15.62
CA LEU A 417 2.44 16.95 15.84
C LEU A 417 2.86 16.69 17.30
N VAL A 418 1.99 16.04 18.06
CA VAL A 418 2.25 15.62 19.44
C VAL A 418 2.71 14.16 19.43
N LEU A 419 3.95 13.93 19.85
CA LEU A 419 4.55 12.60 19.97
C LEU A 419 4.53 12.12 21.41
N ASP A 420 4.20 10.85 21.60
CA ASP A 420 4.39 10.13 22.85
C ASP A 420 5.52 9.13 22.66
N VAL A 421 6.58 9.24 23.46
CA VAL A 421 7.82 8.52 23.25
C VAL A 421 8.16 7.73 24.51
N ARG A 422 8.49 6.45 24.35
CA ARG A 422 9.01 5.63 25.43
C ARG A 422 10.47 5.32 25.20
N GLU A 423 11.25 5.49 26.26
CA GLU A 423 12.67 5.21 26.26
C GLU A 423 13.02 3.99 27.12
N ARG A 424 14.09 3.31 26.74
CA ARG A 424 14.77 2.28 27.52
C ARG A 424 16.24 2.63 27.57
N ARG A 425 16.85 2.56 28.76
CA ARG A 425 18.28 2.84 28.96
C ARG A 425 19.13 1.58 28.99
N PHE A 426 18.55 0.47 29.43
CA PHE A 426 19.26 -0.78 29.63
C PHE A 426 18.45 -1.93 29.08
N GLN A 427 19.12 -2.88 28.47
CA GLN A 427 18.56 -4.17 28.12
C GLN A 427 19.58 -5.23 28.52
N LEU A 428 19.15 -6.16 29.38
CA LEU A 428 19.96 -7.28 29.82
C LEU A 428 19.37 -8.56 29.26
N SER A 429 20.19 -9.41 28.64
CA SER A 429 19.76 -10.73 28.17
C SER A 429 20.67 -11.83 28.71
N LEU A 430 20.08 -12.94 29.12
CA LEU A 430 20.79 -14.20 29.38
C LEU A 430 20.35 -15.21 28.33
N VAL A 431 21.32 -15.86 27.70
CA VAL A 431 21.12 -16.91 26.70
C VAL A 431 21.81 -18.18 27.19
N ALA A 432 21.13 -19.32 27.09
CA ALA A 432 21.70 -20.63 27.31
C ALA A 432 21.41 -21.50 26.09
N ASP A 433 22.44 -22.11 25.51
CA ASP A 433 22.32 -22.98 24.34
C ASP A 433 23.26 -24.19 24.44
N ASN A 434 23.10 -25.16 23.56
CA ASN A 434 24.03 -26.28 23.41
C ASN A 434 24.72 -26.28 22.04
N TYR A 435 25.13 -25.10 21.59
CA TYR A 435 25.67 -24.88 20.25
C TYR A 435 27.20 -24.94 20.22
N GLY A 436 27.86 -25.21 21.35
CA GLY A 436 29.30 -25.41 21.40
C GLY A 436 29.71 -26.80 20.89
N SER A 437 31.02 -27.01 20.75
CA SER A 437 31.56 -28.29 20.31
C SER A 437 31.91 -29.19 21.50
N GLU A 438 31.96 -30.50 21.27
CA GLU A 438 32.40 -31.49 22.27
C GLU A 438 33.79 -31.17 22.86
N PHE A 439 34.63 -30.48 22.10
CA PHE A 439 36.01 -30.15 22.47
C PHE A 439 36.14 -28.88 23.31
N THR A 440 35.24 -27.91 23.12
CA THR A 440 35.34 -26.55 23.71
C THR A 440 34.15 -26.21 24.62
N GLY A 441 33.33 -27.21 24.93
CA GLY A 441 32.17 -27.11 25.79
C GLY A 441 30.87 -26.97 25.00
N GLU A 442 30.01 -27.99 25.10
CA GLU A 442 28.76 -28.04 24.35
C GLU A 442 27.75 -27.00 24.85
N GLN A 443 27.62 -26.86 26.17
CA GLN A 443 26.64 -25.99 26.82
C GLN A 443 27.22 -24.59 27.00
N ARG A 444 26.59 -23.56 26.43
CA ARG A 444 27.08 -22.17 26.47
C ARG A 444 26.10 -21.27 27.18
N TYR A 445 26.63 -20.37 28.00
CA TYR A 445 25.88 -19.32 28.69
C TYR A 445 26.41 -17.96 28.27
N LEU A 446 25.57 -17.13 27.65
CA LEU A 446 25.89 -15.79 27.20
C LEU A 446 25.09 -14.75 27.98
N ALA A 447 25.79 -13.83 28.64
CA ALA A 447 25.22 -12.63 29.22
C ALA A 447 25.49 -11.42 28.34
N LEU A 448 24.44 -10.68 28.01
CA LEU A 448 24.47 -9.47 27.19
C LEU A 448 23.95 -8.29 27.98
N ALA A 449 24.62 -7.15 27.86
CA ALA A 449 24.18 -5.87 28.38
C ALA A 449 24.27 -4.79 27.31
N ASP A 450 23.12 -4.23 26.94
CA ASP A 450 23.01 -3.09 26.06
C ASP A 450 22.72 -1.85 26.91
N TRP A 451 23.64 -0.89 26.93
CA TRP A 451 23.43 0.42 27.50
C TRP A 451 23.12 1.38 26.35
N LEU A 452 21.86 1.78 26.29
CA LEU A 452 21.27 2.61 25.25
C LEU A 452 21.38 4.07 25.70
N GLY A 453 22.04 4.90 24.89
CA GLY A 453 22.30 6.32 25.12
C GLY A 453 23.13 6.69 26.35
N PRO A 454 24.29 6.06 26.62
CA PRO A 454 25.11 6.37 27.80
C PRO A 454 25.53 7.84 27.88
N LEU A 455 25.83 8.48 26.75
CA LEU A 455 26.14 9.91 26.67
C LEU A 455 24.93 10.77 26.25
N GLY A 456 23.79 10.13 25.99
CA GLY A 456 22.58 10.78 25.51
C GLY A 456 22.70 11.33 24.10
N LEU A 457 23.61 10.82 23.26
CA LEU A 457 23.86 11.30 21.89
C LEU A 457 23.18 10.43 20.82
N GLY A 458 22.36 9.45 21.22
CA GLY A 458 21.88 8.38 20.36
C GLY A 458 22.90 7.24 20.22
N ASP A 459 23.88 7.19 21.11
CA ASP A 459 24.95 6.21 21.20
C ASP A 459 24.51 4.90 21.87
N GLU A 460 25.26 3.83 21.68
CA GLU A 460 24.99 2.53 22.29
C GLU A 460 26.29 1.81 22.64
N LEU A 461 26.33 1.26 23.85
CA LEU A 461 27.40 0.40 24.33
C LEU A 461 26.85 -1.03 24.52
N ASN A 462 27.38 -1.98 23.75
CA ASN A 462 27.07 -3.39 23.89
C ASN A 462 28.23 -4.13 24.56
N LEU A 463 27.90 -4.92 25.58
CA LEU A 463 28.83 -5.77 26.31
C LEU A 463 28.31 -7.20 26.27
N GLY A 464 29.22 -8.16 26.09
CA GLY A 464 28.86 -9.57 26.15
C GLY A 464 29.96 -10.44 26.74
N ILE A 465 29.54 -11.48 27.44
CA ILE A 465 30.42 -12.54 27.92
C ILE A 465 29.72 -13.89 27.74
N LEU A 466 30.38 -14.80 27.04
CA LEU A 466 29.95 -16.18 26.82
C LEU A 466 30.94 -17.10 27.52
N GLN A 467 30.42 -18.07 28.25
CA GLN A 467 31.18 -19.13 28.89
C GLN A 467 30.62 -20.49 28.44
N SER A 468 31.48 -21.36 27.94
CA SER A 468 31.13 -22.75 27.70
C SER A 468 31.34 -23.61 28.95
N THR A 469 30.60 -24.70 29.02
CA THR A 469 30.65 -25.72 30.08
C THR A 469 30.54 -27.10 29.46
N GLU A 470 31.06 -28.10 30.18
CA GLU A 470 31.10 -29.51 29.73
C GLU A 470 31.85 -29.71 28.39
N PRO A 471 33.19 -29.49 28.33
CA PRO A 471 34.08 -28.93 29.36
C PRO A 471 34.02 -27.39 29.50
N SER A 472 34.44 -26.85 30.65
CA SER A 472 34.48 -25.38 30.88
C SER A 472 35.85 -24.80 30.53
N ASN A 473 36.13 -24.77 29.23
CA ASN A 473 37.44 -24.43 28.70
C ASN A 473 37.37 -23.40 27.57
N SER A 474 36.24 -22.71 27.39
CA SER A 474 36.08 -21.68 26.37
C SER A 474 35.32 -20.47 26.92
N THR A 475 35.90 -19.29 26.73
CA THR A 475 35.32 -18.00 27.13
C THR A 475 35.43 -17.03 25.95
N TYR A 476 34.36 -16.30 25.68
CA TYR A 476 34.32 -15.24 24.67
C TYR A 476 33.79 -13.96 25.31
N GLY A 477 34.39 -12.82 25.00
CA GLY A 477 33.96 -11.53 25.52
C GLY A 477 34.07 -10.44 24.47
N PHE A 478 33.16 -9.47 24.52
CA PHE A 478 33.21 -8.31 23.64
C PHE A 478 32.72 -7.02 24.29
N VAL A 479 33.25 -5.92 23.75
CA VAL A 479 32.80 -4.54 23.95
C VAL A 479 32.61 -3.95 22.55
N SER A 480 31.45 -3.36 22.30
CA SER A 480 31.18 -2.58 21.09
C SER A 480 30.55 -1.26 21.48
N TYR A 481 31.03 -0.16 20.90
CA TYR A 481 30.47 1.17 21.08
C TYR A 481 30.15 1.76 19.72
N ARG A 482 28.92 2.20 19.53
CA ARG A 482 28.48 2.91 18.33
C ARG A 482 27.91 4.28 18.68
N VAL A 483 28.18 5.26 17.83
CA VAL A 483 27.71 6.62 18.01
C VAL A 483 27.28 7.23 16.67
N PRO A 484 26.08 7.82 16.58
CA PRO A 484 25.67 8.55 15.39
C PRO A 484 26.47 9.85 15.27
N VAL A 485 26.87 10.19 14.04
CA VAL A 485 27.59 11.41 13.69
C VAL A 485 26.83 12.15 12.60
N PHE A 486 26.77 13.48 12.63
CA PHE A 486 26.07 14.27 11.60
C PHE A 486 24.60 13.84 11.36
N GLY A 487 23.91 13.38 12.42
CA GLY A 487 22.53 12.85 12.36
C GLY A 487 22.49 11.32 12.54
N THR A 488 21.29 10.72 12.44
CA THR A 488 21.07 9.28 12.69
C THR A 488 21.44 8.37 11.51
N ARG A 489 21.81 8.95 10.37
CA ARG A 489 22.16 8.22 9.14
C ARG A 489 23.61 7.78 9.08
N HIS A 490 24.50 8.46 9.78
CA HIS A 490 25.93 8.13 9.79
C HIS A 490 26.31 7.67 11.17
N GLU A 491 27.02 6.56 11.28
CA GLU A 491 27.39 5.94 12.55
C GLU A 491 28.87 5.57 12.52
N LEU A 492 29.55 5.84 13.63
CA LEU A 492 30.90 5.32 13.87
C LEU A 492 30.80 4.20 14.89
N THR A 493 31.47 3.09 14.59
CA THR A 493 31.49 1.91 15.46
C THR A 493 32.92 1.56 15.79
N ALA A 494 33.18 1.20 17.05
CA ALA A 494 34.44 0.61 17.48
C ALA A 494 34.13 -0.60 18.36
N ALA A 495 34.81 -1.71 18.13
CA ALA A 495 34.62 -2.91 18.93
C ALA A 495 35.94 -3.64 19.19
N TRP A 496 35.94 -4.39 20.28
CA TRP A 496 37.02 -5.25 20.70
C TRP A 496 36.45 -6.56 21.24
N ASN A 497 36.98 -7.68 20.74
CA ASN A 497 36.54 -9.02 21.11
C ASN A 497 37.75 -9.87 21.49
N THR A 498 37.55 -10.76 22.44
CA THR A 498 38.54 -11.74 22.90
C THR A 498 37.91 -13.11 23.03
N HIS A 499 38.64 -14.15 22.65
CA HIS A 499 38.21 -15.53 22.76
C HIS A 499 39.40 -16.38 23.21
N ASN A 500 39.26 -17.05 24.35
CA ASN A 500 40.23 -18.02 24.83
C ASN A 500 39.55 -19.39 24.85
N TYR A 501 40.22 -20.40 24.32
CA TYR A 501 39.73 -21.77 24.37
C TYR A 501 40.86 -22.75 24.61
N GLU A 502 40.53 -23.85 25.27
CA GLU A 502 41.35 -25.04 25.32
C GLU A 502 40.54 -26.20 24.73
N SER A 503 41.21 -27.15 24.08
CA SER A 503 40.59 -28.31 23.47
C SER A 503 41.51 -29.52 23.67
N ILE A 504 40.92 -30.67 23.97
CA ILE A 504 41.64 -31.94 24.03
C ILE A 504 41.01 -32.86 22.99
N ASP A 505 41.74 -33.13 21.90
CA ASP A 505 41.32 -34.15 20.92
C ASP A 505 41.99 -35.48 21.29
N SER A 506 41.18 -36.52 21.48
CA SER A 506 41.64 -37.91 21.74
C SER A 506 41.18 -38.92 20.68
N ARG A 507 40.50 -38.49 19.61
CA ARG A 507 39.93 -39.40 18.59
C ARG A 507 41.00 -40.20 17.85
N THR A 508 42.21 -39.65 17.72
CA THR A 508 43.37 -40.30 17.08
C THR A 508 44.15 -41.25 18.02
N GLY A 509 43.67 -41.47 19.25
CA GLY A 509 44.32 -42.33 20.26
C GLY A 509 45.50 -41.68 20.99
N THR A 510 45.94 -40.49 20.57
CA THR A 510 46.90 -39.65 21.30
C THR A 510 46.18 -38.38 21.74
N SER A 511 46.10 -38.12 23.04
CA SER A 511 45.54 -36.87 23.56
C SER A 511 46.44 -35.70 23.21
N VAL A 512 45.92 -34.68 22.54
CA VAL A 512 46.62 -33.43 22.22
C VAL A 512 45.87 -32.28 22.86
N LEU A 513 46.57 -31.46 23.65
CA LEU A 513 46.02 -30.23 24.23
C LEU A 513 46.29 -29.07 23.27
N ILE A 514 45.23 -28.40 22.83
CA ILE A 514 45.27 -27.20 22.00
C ILE A 514 44.79 -26.04 22.84
N VAL A 515 45.59 -24.99 22.98
CA VAL A 515 45.22 -23.73 23.64
C VAL A 515 45.24 -22.63 22.61
N GLY A 516 44.16 -21.85 22.51
CA GLY A 516 44.02 -20.79 21.54
C GLY A 516 43.54 -19.49 22.19
N ASP A 517 44.21 -18.39 21.85
CA ASP A 517 43.81 -17.03 22.21
C ASP A 517 43.62 -16.20 20.94
N VAL A 518 42.39 -15.71 20.73
CA VAL A 518 42.03 -14.88 19.58
C VAL A 518 41.55 -13.52 20.07
N THR A 519 42.19 -12.47 19.58
CA THR A 519 41.79 -11.09 19.81
C THR A 519 41.46 -10.40 18.49
N SER A 520 40.42 -9.58 18.50
CA SER A 520 40.04 -8.78 17.33
C SER A 520 39.61 -7.40 17.74
N ALA A 521 39.96 -6.40 16.95
CA ALA A 521 39.47 -5.04 17.07
C ALA A 521 39.06 -4.52 15.70
N PHE A 522 37.98 -3.77 15.64
CA PHE A 522 37.60 -3.06 14.42
C PHE A 522 37.08 -1.66 14.72
N ALA A 523 37.26 -0.77 13.75
CA ALA A 523 36.65 0.54 13.72
C ALA A 523 36.05 0.76 12.34
N GLY A 524 34.81 1.23 12.30
CA GLY A 524 34.04 1.33 11.07
C GLY A 524 33.15 2.55 11.03
N TYR A 525 32.71 2.86 9.81
CA TYR A 525 31.75 3.89 9.50
C TYR A 525 30.60 3.26 8.71
N ASN A 526 29.38 3.50 9.17
CA ASN A 526 28.16 2.98 8.57
C ASN A 526 27.27 4.13 8.08
N PHE A 527 26.64 3.94 6.93
CA PHE A 527 25.75 4.90 6.29
C PHE A 527 24.43 4.25 5.91
N LYS A 528 23.34 4.73 6.52
CA LYS A 528 21.95 4.34 6.21
C LYS A 528 21.48 5.06 4.95
N TRP A 529 21.70 4.43 3.80
CA TRP A 529 21.39 4.97 2.49
C TRP A 529 19.88 5.11 2.25
N LEU A 530 19.13 4.04 2.49
CA LEU A 530 17.67 4.02 2.32
C LEU A 530 17.01 3.65 3.64
N ARG A 531 15.97 4.40 4.03
CA ARG A 531 15.16 4.12 5.22
C ARG A 531 13.70 4.37 4.91
N SER A 532 12.90 3.32 4.91
CA SER A 532 11.47 3.42 4.61
C SER A 532 10.70 2.27 5.25
N ARG A 533 9.38 2.27 5.06
CA ARG A 533 8.52 1.17 5.52
C ARG A 533 8.78 -0.14 4.79
N GLU A 534 9.21 -0.08 3.52
CA GLU A 534 9.24 -1.24 2.63
C GLU A 534 10.66 -1.68 2.25
N VAL A 535 11.64 -0.77 2.28
CA VAL A 535 13.04 -1.06 1.94
C VAL A 535 13.96 -0.27 2.84
N ASN A 536 14.97 -0.94 3.39
CA ASN A 536 16.04 -0.37 4.18
C ASN A 536 17.38 -0.86 3.67
N MET A 537 18.37 0.03 3.60
CA MET A 537 19.71 -0.31 3.12
C MET A 537 20.77 0.51 3.84
N GLU A 538 21.82 -0.20 4.26
CA GLU A 538 22.98 0.33 4.96
C GLU A 538 24.25 -0.15 4.27
N MET A 539 25.28 0.71 4.27
CA MET A 539 26.61 0.37 3.79
C MET A 539 27.63 0.73 4.86
N GLY A 540 28.56 -0.18 5.13
CA GLY A 540 29.62 -0.02 6.12
C GLY A 540 30.99 -0.20 5.51
N LEU A 541 31.97 0.55 6.00
CA LEU A 541 33.39 0.29 5.75
C LEU A 541 34.09 0.22 7.10
N GLN A 542 34.82 -0.86 7.35
CA GLN A 542 35.58 -1.02 8.58
C GLN A 542 37.01 -1.47 8.32
N GLY A 543 37.92 -0.98 9.16
CA GLY A 543 39.27 -1.51 9.29
C GLY A 543 39.33 -2.43 10.51
N TYR A 544 40.04 -3.55 10.40
CA TYR A 544 40.16 -4.52 11.48
C TYR A 544 41.59 -5.01 11.67
N GLN A 545 41.86 -5.49 12.89
CA GLN A 545 43.05 -6.25 13.25
C GLN A 545 42.59 -7.49 14.01
N LYS A 546 43.10 -8.66 13.61
CA LYS A 546 42.85 -9.95 14.24
C LYS A 546 44.19 -10.61 14.56
N ARG A 547 44.32 -11.16 15.76
CA ARG A 547 45.50 -11.92 16.20
C ARG A 547 45.03 -13.22 16.82
N SER A 548 45.60 -14.32 16.37
CA SER A 548 45.37 -15.66 16.91
C SER A 548 46.71 -16.23 17.36
N GLU A 549 46.77 -16.72 18.58
CA GLU A 549 47.88 -17.49 19.13
C GLU A 549 47.38 -18.89 19.43
N LEU A 550 48.07 -19.91 18.91
CA LEU A 550 47.69 -21.31 19.02
C LEU A 550 48.89 -22.11 19.54
N GLY A 551 48.75 -22.70 20.72
CA GLY A 551 49.71 -23.62 21.31
C GLY A 551 49.20 -25.05 21.23
N VAL A 552 50.04 -25.97 20.76
CA VAL A 552 49.77 -27.41 20.74
C VAL A 552 50.75 -28.09 21.70
N SER A 553 50.21 -28.79 22.69
CA SER A 553 50.97 -29.45 23.75
C SER A 553 50.56 -30.91 23.90
N LEU A 554 51.52 -31.77 24.24
CA LEU A 554 51.25 -33.16 24.63
C LEU A 554 51.08 -33.22 26.16
N PRO A 555 49.96 -33.75 26.68
CA PRO A 555 49.70 -33.91 28.10
C PRO A 555 50.51 -35.10 28.68
N LEU A 556 51.83 -34.96 28.67
CA LEU A 556 52.80 -35.80 29.37
C LEU A 556 53.10 -35.19 30.76
N ASP A 557 53.83 -35.89 31.64
CA ASP A 557 54.27 -35.35 32.95
C ASP A 557 54.99 -33.99 32.77
N GLY A 558 54.27 -32.89 32.99
CA GLY A 558 54.74 -31.51 32.81
C GLY A 558 54.26 -30.74 31.57
N ASN A 559 53.31 -31.25 30.77
CA ASN A 559 52.79 -30.65 29.52
C ASN A 559 53.90 -30.14 28.57
N VAL A 560 54.27 -30.94 27.57
CA VAL A 560 55.33 -30.55 26.63
C VAL A 560 54.73 -29.83 25.44
N THR A 561 55.00 -28.52 25.30
CA THR A 561 54.61 -27.74 24.12
C THR A 561 55.38 -28.24 22.89
N VAL A 562 54.64 -28.63 21.85
CA VAL A 562 55.18 -29.21 20.60
C VAL A 562 55.20 -28.20 19.47
N SER A 563 54.22 -27.29 19.43
CA SER A 563 54.13 -26.25 18.41
C SER A 563 53.44 -25.02 18.96
N GLU A 564 53.93 -23.85 18.58
CA GLU A 564 53.25 -22.57 18.78
C GLU A 564 53.13 -21.87 17.43
N GLN A 565 51.96 -21.32 17.15
CA GLN A 565 51.66 -20.59 15.92
C GLN A 565 51.00 -19.27 16.26
N THR A 566 51.48 -18.19 15.65
CA THR A 566 50.85 -16.87 15.76
C THR A 566 50.45 -16.41 14.37
N VAL A 567 49.19 -16.03 14.21
CA VAL A 567 48.63 -15.48 12.98
C VAL A 567 48.10 -14.09 13.28
N GLU A 568 48.68 -13.08 12.66
CA GLU A 568 48.20 -11.70 12.74
C GLU A 568 47.75 -11.23 11.36
N VAL A 569 46.53 -10.69 11.30
CA VAL A 569 45.90 -10.14 10.11
C VAL A 569 45.43 -8.73 10.38
N GLN A 570 45.68 -7.85 9.41
CA GLN A 570 45.06 -6.54 9.34
C GLN A 570 44.30 -6.43 8.02
N GLY A 571 43.21 -5.67 7.98
CA GLY A 571 42.45 -5.58 6.75
C GLY A 571 41.34 -4.56 6.78
N ALA A 572 40.54 -4.64 5.72
CA ALA A 572 39.35 -3.83 5.56
C ALA A 572 38.18 -4.69 5.09
N GLU A 573 36.98 -4.29 5.46
CA GLU A 573 35.76 -4.96 5.08
C GLU A 573 34.72 -3.94 4.64
N LEU A 574 34.15 -4.18 3.47
CA LEU A 574 32.99 -3.47 2.96
C LEU A 574 31.75 -4.31 3.26
N LEU A 575 30.80 -3.72 3.98
CA LEU A 575 29.54 -4.34 4.35
C LEU A 575 28.40 -3.64 3.63
N ALA A 576 27.42 -4.40 3.17
CA ALA A 576 26.14 -3.89 2.74
C ALA A 576 25.05 -4.78 3.35
N SER A 577 24.04 -4.18 3.95
CA SER A 577 22.94 -4.92 4.54
C SER A 577 21.64 -4.18 4.33
N GLY A 578 20.54 -4.91 4.43
CA GLY A 578 19.23 -4.31 4.30
C GLY A 578 18.12 -5.30 4.52
N ASP A 579 16.91 -4.75 4.51
CA ASP A 579 15.69 -5.54 4.54
C ASP A 579 14.69 -4.97 3.54
N PHE A 580 13.83 -5.83 3.02
CA PHE A 580 12.72 -5.40 2.17
C PHE A 580 11.47 -6.24 2.40
N LEU A 581 10.33 -5.55 2.43
CA LEU A 581 9.00 -6.09 2.64
C LEU A 581 8.28 -6.27 1.30
N GLN A 582 8.05 -7.52 0.91
CA GLN A 582 7.30 -7.90 -0.28
C GLN A 582 5.83 -8.12 0.07
N ARG A 583 5.00 -7.08 -0.07
CA ARG A 583 3.59 -7.10 0.37
C ARG A 583 2.74 -8.14 -0.35
N GLN A 584 3.02 -8.39 -1.63
CA GLN A 584 2.31 -9.38 -2.46
C GLN A 584 2.54 -10.80 -1.94
N LEU A 585 3.77 -11.08 -1.48
CA LEU A 585 4.15 -12.37 -0.91
C LEU A 585 3.95 -12.44 0.60
N ARG A 586 3.66 -11.31 1.27
CA ARG A 586 3.66 -11.19 2.74
C ARG A 586 4.97 -11.71 3.34
N ALA A 587 6.06 -11.38 2.66
CA ALA A 587 7.40 -11.82 3.02
C ALA A 587 8.27 -10.62 3.41
N ILE A 588 9.12 -10.81 4.41
CA ILE A 588 10.22 -9.91 4.71
C ILE A 588 11.52 -10.67 4.47
N THR A 589 12.44 -10.04 3.76
CA THR A 589 13.77 -10.59 3.48
C THR A 589 14.81 -9.65 4.03
N GLY A 590 15.62 -10.12 4.97
CA GLY A 590 16.86 -9.48 5.39
C GLY A 590 18.03 -10.06 4.59
N TRP A 591 19.00 -9.24 4.23
CA TRP A 591 20.20 -9.67 3.52
C TRP A 591 21.43 -8.92 4.02
N GLN A 592 22.59 -9.59 3.92
CA GLN A 592 23.89 -9.02 4.21
C GLN A 592 24.89 -9.53 3.17
N ALA A 593 25.71 -8.62 2.67
CA ALA A 593 26.86 -8.92 1.84
C ALA A 593 28.09 -8.28 2.49
N SER A 594 29.18 -9.02 2.55
CA SER A 594 30.47 -8.51 3.03
C SER A 594 31.59 -8.94 2.11
N LEU A 595 32.44 -7.98 1.76
CA LEU A 595 33.68 -8.21 1.04
C LEU A 595 34.83 -7.85 1.96
N LEU A 596 35.56 -8.87 2.40
CA LEU A 596 36.66 -8.75 3.33
C LEU A 596 37.98 -8.95 2.59
N TYR A 597 38.91 -8.04 2.79
CA TYR A 597 40.31 -8.16 2.39
C TYR A 597 41.16 -8.24 3.66
N GLY A 598 42.10 -9.19 3.72
CA GLY A 598 43.01 -9.37 4.84
C GLY A 598 44.44 -9.55 4.38
N GLU A 599 45.38 -8.92 5.08
CA GLU A 599 46.83 -9.06 4.89
C GLU A 599 47.44 -9.71 6.14
N ARG A 600 48.06 -10.87 5.97
CA ARG A 600 48.84 -11.57 6.99
C ARG A 600 50.16 -10.84 7.20
N LYS A 601 50.50 -10.52 8.46
CA LYS A 601 51.78 -9.89 8.80
C LYS A 601 52.95 -10.82 8.53
N GLU A 602 52.86 -12.04 9.05
CA GLU A 602 53.85 -13.10 8.87
C GLU A 602 53.11 -14.44 8.66
N PRO A 603 53.03 -14.96 7.42
CA PRO A 603 52.45 -16.28 7.19
C PRO A 603 53.30 -17.36 7.87
N PHE A 604 52.66 -18.22 8.67
CA PHE A 604 53.36 -19.33 9.34
C PHE A 604 53.88 -20.39 8.34
N ASP A 605 53.26 -20.47 7.16
CA ASP A 605 53.72 -21.28 6.03
C ASP A 605 54.02 -20.35 4.84
N PRO A 606 55.26 -20.34 4.31
CA PRO A 606 55.64 -19.52 3.15
C PRO A 606 54.86 -19.80 1.87
N ARG A 607 54.16 -20.94 1.80
CA ARG A 607 53.28 -21.31 0.67
C ARG A 607 51.92 -20.63 0.74
N LEU A 608 51.54 -20.06 1.88
CA LEU A 608 50.33 -19.27 2.01
C LEU A 608 50.52 -17.90 1.37
N GLY A 609 49.50 -17.43 0.66
CA GLY A 609 49.44 -16.06 0.17
C GLY A 609 49.58 -15.05 1.31
N LYS A 610 50.18 -13.90 1.01
CA LYS A 610 50.30 -12.82 2.00
C LYS A 610 48.92 -12.22 2.31
N ASP A 611 48.07 -12.14 1.32
CA ASP A 611 46.71 -11.61 1.41
C ASP A 611 45.66 -12.68 1.15
N TYR A 612 44.41 -12.35 1.46
CA TYR A 612 43.25 -13.13 1.09
C TYR A 612 42.02 -12.24 0.92
N THR A 613 41.08 -12.69 0.09
CA THR A 613 39.77 -12.06 -0.05
C THR A 613 38.64 -13.04 0.23
N ARG A 614 37.62 -12.60 0.98
CA ARG A 614 36.41 -13.39 1.24
C ARG A 614 35.17 -12.59 0.90
N LEU A 615 34.28 -13.17 0.10
CA LEU A 615 32.91 -12.68 -0.10
C LEU A 615 31.96 -13.53 0.74
N LEU A 616 31.17 -12.92 1.61
CA LEU A 616 30.12 -13.59 2.38
C LEU A 616 28.77 -12.94 2.09
N LEU A 617 27.78 -13.76 1.76
CA LEU A 617 26.40 -13.40 1.46
C LEU A 617 25.47 -14.16 2.41
N ASN A 618 24.61 -13.46 3.13
CA ASN A 618 23.58 -14.04 3.98
C ASN A 618 22.21 -13.49 3.56
N SER A 619 21.18 -14.33 3.64
CA SER A 619 19.80 -13.93 3.43
C SER A 619 18.86 -14.76 4.28
N ASP A 620 17.96 -14.09 5.00
CA ASP A 620 16.91 -14.69 5.81
C ASP A 620 15.57 -14.13 5.35
N THR A 621 14.69 -15.00 4.87
CA THR A 621 13.33 -14.64 4.41
C THR A 621 12.29 -15.32 5.29
N SER A 622 11.33 -14.54 5.78
CA SER A 622 10.16 -15.05 6.49
C SER A 622 8.89 -14.65 5.74
N MET A 623 8.11 -15.64 5.31
CA MET A 623 6.88 -15.47 4.54
C MET A 623 5.67 -15.96 5.35
N LEU A 624 4.63 -15.13 5.46
CA LEU A 624 3.37 -15.53 6.08
C LEU A 624 2.48 -16.30 5.09
N ILE A 625 2.16 -17.55 5.43
CA ILE A 625 1.24 -18.40 4.67
C ILE A 625 -0.12 -18.43 5.38
N PRO A 626 -1.17 -17.84 4.78
CA PRO A 626 -2.51 -17.90 5.34
C PRO A 626 -3.14 -19.27 5.04
N LEU A 627 -2.92 -20.24 5.92
CA LEU A 627 -3.64 -21.51 5.88
C LEU A 627 -5.00 -21.31 6.55
N GLY A 628 -6.09 -21.57 5.83
CA GLY A 628 -7.47 -21.38 6.32
C GLY A 628 -7.91 -22.35 7.42
N ILE A 629 -6.98 -22.92 8.19
CA ILE A 629 -7.24 -23.92 9.22
C ILE A 629 -7.24 -23.23 10.59
N ASN A 630 -8.42 -23.06 11.19
CA ASN A 630 -8.63 -22.65 12.59
C ASN A 630 -7.90 -21.37 13.05
N ALA A 631 -7.73 -20.39 12.16
CA ALA A 631 -7.06 -19.11 12.45
C ALA A 631 -5.57 -19.21 12.84
N ASN A 632 -4.94 -20.38 12.70
CA ASN A 632 -3.51 -20.55 12.98
C ASN A 632 -2.68 -19.87 11.88
N ARG A 633 -1.75 -19.02 12.29
CA ARG A 633 -0.81 -18.36 11.38
C ARG A 633 0.31 -19.34 11.06
N SER A 634 0.62 -19.51 9.78
CA SER A 634 1.77 -20.29 9.35
C SER A 634 2.81 -19.38 8.72
N HIS A 635 4.08 -19.75 8.88
CA HIS A 635 5.19 -19.06 8.24
C HIS A 635 6.15 -20.05 7.59
N LEU A 636 6.76 -19.59 6.51
CA LEU A 636 7.82 -20.27 5.78
C LEU A 636 9.10 -19.44 5.93
N GLY A 637 10.12 -20.05 6.53
CA GLY A 637 11.46 -19.52 6.66
C GLY A 637 12.37 -20.08 5.57
N LEU A 638 13.14 -19.20 4.93
CA LEU A 638 14.23 -19.56 4.03
C LEU A 638 15.50 -18.89 4.55
N ARG A 639 16.58 -19.65 4.69
CA ARG A 639 17.92 -19.11 4.98
C ARG A 639 18.88 -19.52 3.87
N PHE A 640 19.72 -18.60 3.46
CA PHE A 640 20.83 -18.84 2.53
C PHE A 640 22.10 -18.20 3.06
N THR A 641 23.19 -18.96 3.03
CA THR A 641 24.53 -18.48 3.35
C THR A 641 25.49 -18.92 2.26
N GLY A 642 26.25 -17.99 1.69
CA GLY A 642 27.30 -18.24 0.72
C GLY A 642 28.59 -17.56 1.14
N SER A 643 29.67 -18.32 1.31
CA SER A 643 31.03 -17.81 1.48
C SER A 643 31.86 -18.20 0.27
N TYR A 644 32.74 -17.33 -0.20
CA TYR A 644 33.65 -17.64 -1.28
C TYR A 644 35.01 -17.01 -1.06
N SER A 645 36.05 -17.82 -1.23
CA SER A 645 37.45 -17.37 -1.28
C SER A 645 38.24 -18.28 -2.22
N GLU A 646 39.07 -17.67 -3.07
CA GLU A 646 40.08 -18.39 -3.86
C GLU A 646 41.31 -18.74 -3.03
N ASP A 647 41.45 -18.14 -1.85
CA ASP A 647 42.60 -18.25 -0.97
C ASP A 647 42.34 -19.23 0.18
N VAL A 648 43.41 -19.78 0.75
CA VAL A 648 43.31 -20.56 2.00
C VAL A 648 43.10 -19.58 3.15
N LEU A 649 41.94 -19.63 3.81
CA LEU A 649 41.62 -18.70 4.88
C LEU A 649 42.27 -19.13 6.21
N PRO A 650 42.62 -18.18 7.10
CA PRO A 650 42.88 -18.51 8.50
C PRO A 650 41.66 -19.18 9.13
N SER A 651 41.86 -20.08 10.10
CA SER A 651 40.77 -20.84 10.74
C SER A 651 39.66 -19.96 11.31
N PHE A 652 40.00 -18.79 11.87
CA PHE A 652 39.03 -17.82 12.39
C PHE A 652 38.23 -17.06 11.30
N GLU A 653 38.52 -17.30 10.02
CA GLU A 653 37.75 -16.80 8.87
C GLU A 653 37.06 -17.92 8.08
N GLN A 654 37.29 -19.19 8.42
CA GLN A 654 36.58 -20.29 7.78
C GLN A 654 35.15 -20.39 8.31
N THR A 655 34.25 -20.90 7.48
CA THR A 655 32.83 -21.06 7.84
C THR A 655 32.52 -22.53 8.13
N PRO A 656 31.94 -22.88 9.29
CA PRO A 656 31.53 -24.26 9.56
C PRO A 656 30.34 -24.66 8.68
N LEU A 657 30.37 -25.87 8.14
CA LEU A 657 29.29 -26.45 7.31
C LEU A 657 28.23 -27.16 8.16
N GLY A 658 28.63 -27.73 9.30
CA GLY A 658 27.74 -28.37 10.27
C GLY A 658 27.34 -27.47 11.43
N GLY A 659 26.40 -27.95 12.24
CA GLY A 659 25.96 -27.29 13.46
C GLY A 659 24.79 -26.30 13.29
N PRO A 660 24.52 -25.45 14.30
CA PRO A 660 23.31 -24.62 14.38
C PRO A 660 23.21 -23.51 13.32
N TYR A 661 24.35 -23.10 12.75
CA TYR A 661 24.41 -22.10 11.67
C TYR A 661 24.67 -22.72 10.29
N GLY A 662 24.79 -24.05 10.22
CA GLY A 662 24.92 -24.84 9.00
C GLY A 662 23.88 -25.96 8.99
N VAL A 663 24.29 -27.16 8.59
CA VAL A 663 23.40 -28.34 8.63
C VAL A 663 23.33 -28.89 10.05
N ARG A 664 22.19 -28.69 10.73
CA ARG A 664 22.00 -28.96 12.17
C ARG A 664 22.22 -30.40 12.62
N ALA A 665 22.17 -31.36 11.69
CA ALA A 665 22.36 -32.77 11.99
C ALA A 665 23.84 -33.15 12.26
N TYR A 666 24.77 -32.27 11.95
CA TYR A 666 26.23 -32.50 12.02
C TYR A 666 26.89 -31.55 13.02
N ASP A 667 28.12 -31.83 13.42
CA ASP A 667 28.89 -30.98 14.34
C ASP A 667 29.46 -29.75 13.65
N THR A 668 29.59 -28.65 14.40
CA THR A 668 30.34 -27.46 14.00
C THR A 668 31.79 -27.74 13.62
N SER A 669 32.42 -28.76 14.20
CA SER A 669 33.81 -29.15 13.91
C SER A 669 33.97 -30.18 12.79
N ASP A 670 32.88 -30.71 12.22
CA ASP A 670 32.96 -31.78 11.21
C ASP A 670 33.63 -31.30 9.92
N PHE A 671 33.30 -30.08 9.48
CA PHE A 671 33.90 -29.50 8.29
C PHE A 671 33.85 -27.96 8.34
N THR A 672 35.01 -27.31 8.22
CA THR A 672 35.12 -25.85 8.01
C THR A 672 35.61 -25.58 6.60
N ALA A 673 35.02 -24.58 5.95
CA ALA A 673 35.20 -24.32 4.54
C ALA A 673 35.70 -22.89 4.28
N ASP A 674 36.53 -22.72 3.25
CA ASP A 674 36.92 -21.42 2.71
C ASP A 674 35.81 -20.88 1.78
N SER A 675 35.21 -21.79 1.01
CA SER A 675 34.05 -21.55 0.16
C SER A 675 32.88 -22.45 0.55
N LEU A 676 31.69 -21.90 0.73
CA LEU A 676 30.51 -22.61 1.24
C LEU A 676 29.24 -22.09 0.59
N ALA A 677 28.29 -22.98 0.35
CA ALA A 677 26.90 -22.64 0.04
C ALA A 677 25.97 -23.49 0.92
N TYR A 678 25.09 -22.84 1.66
CA TYR A 678 24.14 -23.45 2.57
C TYR A 678 22.74 -22.89 2.36
N ALA A 679 21.73 -23.75 2.45
CA ALA A 679 20.33 -23.37 2.41
C ALA A 679 19.48 -24.16 3.41
N SER A 680 18.49 -23.48 4.00
CA SER A 680 17.50 -24.05 4.91
C SER A 680 16.09 -23.63 4.51
N LEU A 681 15.16 -24.59 4.60
CA LEU A 681 13.73 -24.41 4.41
C LEU A 681 13.02 -24.89 5.67
N GLN A 682 12.29 -24.00 6.34
CA GLN A 682 11.56 -24.31 7.56
C GLN A 682 10.11 -23.87 7.43
N TRP A 683 9.17 -24.80 7.63
CA TRP A 683 7.75 -24.50 7.62
C TRP A 683 7.19 -24.70 9.02
N GLN A 684 6.52 -23.70 9.56
CA GLN A 684 5.99 -23.76 10.92
C GLN A 684 4.57 -23.20 10.99
N VAL A 685 3.83 -23.70 11.97
CA VAL A 685 2.45 -23.30 12.28
C VAL A 685 2.40 -22.87 13.74
N ASP A 686 1.85 -21.68 14.00
CA ASP A 686 1.56 -21.23 15.35
C ASP A 686 0.28 -21.89 15.86
N ILE A 687 0.43 -22.71 16.90
CA ILE A 687 -0.63 -23.48 17.54
C ILE A 687 -1.03 -22.91 18.91
N ALA A 688 -0.50 -21.75 19.31
CA ALA A 688 -0.78 -21.16 20.62
C ALA A 688 -2.29 -20.92 20.85
N ALA A 689 -3.00 -20.43 19.83
CA ALA A 689 -4.44 -20.20 19.93
C ALA A 689 -5.23 -21.50 20.17
N ALA A 690 -4.84 -22.59 19.49
CA ALA A 690 -5.47 -23.89 19.63
C ALA A 690 -5.17 -24.57 20.98
N TRP A 691 -4.00 -24.29 21.58
CA TRP A 691 -3.53 -24.96 22.80
C TRP A 691 -3.78 -24.17 24.09
N LEU A 692 -3.66 -22.83 24.05
CA LEU A 692 -3.75 -21.94 25.23
C LEU A 692 -5.01 -21.06 25.27
N GLY A 693 -5.85 -21.10 24.23
CA GLY A 693 -7.11 -20.36 24.19
C GLY A 693 -6.94 -18.85 24.36
N LEU A 694 -7.66 -18.26 25.34
CA LEU A 694 -7.71 -16.80 25.56
C LEU A 694 -6.36 -16.19 26.02
N GLU A 695 -5.41 -16.99 26.51
CA GLU A 695 -4.09 -16.48 26.90
C GLU A 695 -3.11 -16.37 25.72
N SER A 696 -3.48 -16.86 24.53
CA SER A 696 -2.63 -16.84 23.32
C SER A 696 -2.16 -15.45 22.88
N ALA A 697 -2.81 -14.36 23.29
CA ALA A 697 -2.36 -13.00 22.96
C ALA A 697 -0.94 -12.66 23.48
N ARG A 698 -0.42 -13.42 24.46
CA ARG A 698 0.90 -13.20 25.07
C ARG A 698 1.88 -14.35 24.81
N HIS A 699 1.46 -15.38 24.10
CA HIS A 699 2.22 -16.60 23.87
C HIS A 699 2.21 -16.95 22.39
N SER A 700 3.36 -17.33 21.83
CA SER A 700 3.42 -17.95 20.51
C SER A 700 4.10 -19.30 20.67
N LEU A 701 3.51 -20.33 20.05
CA LEU A 701 4.00 -21.70 20.10
C LEU A 701 3.99 -22.24 18.67
N LYS A 702 5.16 -22.27 18.05
CA LYS A 702 5.34 -22.64 16.65
C LYS A 702 5.95 -24.02 16.57
N ILE A 703 5.39 -24.86 15.73
CA ILE A 703 5.94 -26.19 15.45
C ILE A 703 5.96 -26.45 13.96
N GLY A 704 6.97 -27.17 13.47
CA GLY A 704 6.94 -27.71 12.12
C GLY A 704 8.28 -28.25 11.62
N PRO A 705 8.29 -28.80 10.40
CA PRO A 705 9.46 -29.44 9.83
C PRO A 705 10.46 -28.44 9.25
N PHE A 706 11.71 -28.89 9.12
CA PHE A 706 12.75 -28.23 8.35
C PHE A 706 13.54 -29.21 7.48
N LEU A 707 14.17 -28.67 6.44
CA LEU A 707 15.08 -29.35 5.52
C LEU A 707 16.28 -28.44 5.25
N GLU A 708 17.48 -28.99 5.30
CA GLU A 708 18.74 -28.25 5.21
C GLU A 708 19.74 -28.99 4.34
N GLY A 709 20.59 -28.22 3.65
CA GLY A 709 21.69 -28.78 2.89
C GLY A 709 22.76 -27.74 2.63
N GLY A 710 23.99 -28.22 2.50
CA GLY A 710 25.11 -27.37 2.18
C GLY A 710 26.26 -28.12 1.52
N TYR A 711 27.09 -27.35 0.81
CA TYR A 711 28.34 -27.75 0.22
C TYR A 711 29.44 -26.84 0.74
N GLY A 712 30.59 -27.42 1.11
CA GLY A 712 31.78 -26.69 1.53
C GLY A 712 33.02 -27.21 0.83
N GLU A 713 33.95 -26.31 0.52
CA GLU A 713 35.28 -26.59 0.00
C GLU A 713 36.32 -25.86 0.87
N ALA A 714 37.34 -26.60 1.30
CA ALA A 714 38.53 -26.06 1.96
C ALA A 714 39.71 -26.12 0.96
N ASN A 715 40.29 -24.96 0.70
CA ASN A 715 41.36 -24.79 -0.26
C ASN A 715 42.65 -25.42 0.27
N ALA A 716 43.44 -25.99 -0.64
CA ALA A 716 44.68 -26.66 -0.30
C ALA A 716 45.90 -25.74 -0.43
N VAL A 717 46.93 -26.00 0.36
CA VAL A 717 48.21 -25.26 0.32
C VAL A 717 49.19 -25.97 -0.62
N GLY A 718 49.72 -25.23 -1.60
CA GLY A 718 50.74 -25.74 -2.52
C GLY A 718 50.19 -26.75 -3.54
N ASN A 719 50.73 -27.97 -3.56
CA ASN A 719 50.36 -29.02 -4.52
C ASN A 719 49.33 -30.04 -3.98
N ALA A 720 48.81 -29.82 -2.78
CA ALA A 720 47.74 -30.66 -2.25
C ALA A 720 46.42 -30.38 -2.98
N SER A 721 45.52 -31.35 -3.01
CA SER A 721 44.16 -31.21 -3.55
C SER A 721 43.21 -30.65 -2.49
N SER A 722 42.26 -29.81 -2.91
CA SER A 722 41.23 -29.27 -2.03
C SER A 722 40.32 -30.38 -1.51
N SER A 723 39.84 -30.20 -0.28
CA SER A 723 38.86 -31.11 0.31
C SER A 723 37.47 -30.49 0.23
N SER A 724 36.44 -31.30 -0.01
CA SER A 724 35.05 -30.85 -0.01
C SER A 724 34.13 -31.80 0.75
N ALA A 725 33.03 -31.24 1.24
CA ALA A 725 31.97 -31.97 1.91
C ALA A 725 30.59 -31.46 1.46
N THR A 726 29.65 -32.39 1.27
CA THR A 726 28.23 -32.11 1.04
C THR A 726 27.45 -32.76 2.17
N LEU A 727 26.66 -31.96 2.89
CA LEU A 727 25.85 -32.41 4.02
C LEU A 727 24.39 -32.05 3.76
N TRP A 728 23.45 -32.92 4.14
CA TRP A 728 22.04 -32.56 4.20
C TRP A 728 21.33 -33.24 5.36
N GLY A 729 20.30 -32.59 5.89
CA GLY A 729 19.57 -33.05 7.06
C GLY A 729 18.15 -32.52 7.10
N TYR A 730 17.33 -33.12 7.94
CA TYR A 730 15.93 -32.75 8.11
C TYR A 730 15.52 -32.93 9.56
N GLY A 731 14.41 -32.33 9.96
CA GLY A 731 13.98 -32.44 11.35
C GLY A 731 12.71 -31.71 11.69
N LEU A 732 12.46 -31.59 13.00
CA LEU A 732 11.34 -30.87 13.58
C LEU A 732 11.86 -29.75 14.48
N ALA A 733 11.25 -28.59 14.38
CA ALA A 733 11.53 -27.44 15.23
C ALA A 733 10.30 -27.04 16.04
N LEU A 734 10.53 -26.66 17.28
CA LEU A 734 9.54 -26.15 18.22
C LEU A 734 10.07 -24.86 18.84
N ASP A 735 9.36 -23.77 18.59
CA ASP A 735 9.71 -22.44 19.10
C ASP A 735 8.58 -21.93 19.99
N TYR A 736 8.93 -21.50 21.19
CA TYR A 736 8.02 -20.91 22.15
C TYR A 736 8.50 -19.51 22.52
N SER A 737 7.57 -18.56 22.56
CA SER A 737 7.85 -17.22 23.09
C SER A 737 6.75 -16.75 24.01
N TRP A 738 7.15 -16.06 25.08
CA TRP A 738 6.26 -15.40 26.02
C TRP A 738 6.56 -13.91 26.05
N ARG A 739 5.61 -13.14 25.50
CA ARG A 739 5.77 -11.70 25.21
C ARG A 739 7.10 -11.49 24.47
N ASN A 740 7.88 -10.50 24.88
CA ASN A 740 9.23 -10.24 24.39
C ASN A 740 10.29 -10.54 25.46
N ARG A 741 9.97 -11.34 26.48
CA ARG A 741 10.88 -11.59 27.62
C ARG A 741 11.53 -12.96 27.59
N LEU A 742 10.83 -14.00 27.15
CA LEU A 742 11.35 -15.36 27.11
C LEU A 742 11.16 -15.93 25.70
N SER A 743 12.21 -16.48 25.12
CA SER A 743 12.14 -17.33 23.94
C SER A 743 12.86 -18.65 24.19
N LEU A 744 12.30 -19.72 23.66
CA LEU A 744 12.85 -21.07 23.65
C LEU A 744 12.77 -21.56 22.21
N GLU A 745 13.91 -21.85 21.61
CA GLU A 745 14.02 -22.44 20.28
C GLU A 745 14.60 -23.84 20.45
N THR A 746 13.95 -24.84 19.88
CA THR A 746 14.41 -26.23 19.97
C THR A 746 14.29 -26.92 18.62
N SER A 747 15.23 -27.79 18.30
CA SER A 747 15.16 -28.62 17.11
C SER A 747 15.73 -30.00 17.32
N LEU A 748 15.08 -30.98 16.72
CA LEU A 748 15.56 -32.36 16.59
C LEU A 748 15.91 -32.61 15.13
N ALA A 749 17.20 -32.78 14.84
CA ALA A 749 17.75 -32.94 13.51
C ALA A 749 18.21 -34.39 13.28
N PHE A 750 18.02 -34.86 12.05
CA PHE A 750 18.44 -36.19 11.59
C PHE A 750 19.32 -36.04 10.35
N ALA A 751 20.42 -36.79 10.32
CA ALA A 751 21.30 -36.83 9.16
C ALA A 751 20.56 -37.47 7.97
N GLY A 752 20.60 -36.78 6.84
CA GLY A 752 20.05 -37.31 5.59
C GLY A 752 21.10 -38.02 4.75
N GLY A 753 22.33 -37.51 4.79
CA GLY A 753 23.47 -38.11 4.11
C GLY A 753 24.62 -37.13 3.93
N GLU A 754 25.80 -37.70 3.80
CA GLU A 754 27.06 -36.99 3.64
C GLU A 754 27.84 -37.52 2.45
N GLN A 755 28.62 -36.65 1.82
CA GLN A 755 29.59 -37.03 0.80
C GLN A 755 30.82 -36.16 0.96
N THR A 756 32.00 -36.80 1.05
CA THR A 756 33.29 -36.12 1.12
C THR A 756 34.15 -36.43 -0.10
N SER A 757 35.11 -35.55 -0.39
CA SER A 757 36.20 -35.83 -1.34
C SER A 757 37.19 -36.85 -0.77
N ASP A 758 37.85 -37.61 -1.63
CA ASP A 758 38.88 -38.60 -1.24
C ASP A 758 40.03 -38.00 -0.42
N ASP A 759 40.31 -36.71 -0.60
CA ASP A 759 41.40 -35.99 0.09
C ASP A 759 41.00 -35.44 1.48
N PHE A 760 39.74 -35.60 1.87
CA PHE A 760 39.30 -35.27 3.22
C PHE A 760 39.70 -36.38 4.19
N SER A 761 40.53 -36.05 5.18
CA SER A 761 41.04 -37.00 6.18
C SER A 761 40.36 -36.91 7.54
N GLY A 762 39.39 -35.99 7.69
CA GLY A 762 38.57 -35.88 8.90
C GLY A 762 37.47 -36.96 8.96
N GLU A 763 36.85 -37.07 10.12
CA GLU A 763 35.68 -37.91 10.35
C GLU A 763 34.47 -37.01 10.58
N ILE A 764 33.38 -37.25 9.85
CA ILE A 764 32.10 -36.56 10.07
C ILE A 764 31.35 -37.28 11.18
N SER A 765 30.78 -36.54 12.12
CA SER A 765 29.97 -37.10 13.19
C SER A 765 28.82 -37.96 12.63
N ASN A 766 28.67 -39.16 13.18
CA ASN A 766 27.65 -40.13 12.78
C ASN A 766 26.66 -40.38 13.93
N ASP A 767 26.02 -39.30 14.38
CA ASP A 767 24.98 -39.35 15.40
C ASP A 767 23.62 -39.68 14.76
N ASP A 768 22.85 -40.59 15.37
CA ASP A 768 21.50 -40.95 14.89
C ASP A 768 20.55 -39.73 14.86
N TYR A 769 20.75 -38.78 15.78
CA TYR A 769 20.01 -37.53 15.86
C TYR A 769 20.78 -36.49 16.68
N ARG A 770 20.53 -35.21 16.41
CA ARG A 770 21.02 -34.10 17.24
C ARG A 770 19.86 -33.27 17.78
N PHE A 771 19.92 -33.01 19.09
CA PHE A 771 18.99 -32.10 19.75
C PHE A 771 19.69 -30.78 20.01
N LEU A 772 19.12 -29.69 19.53
CA LEU A 772 19.62 -28.34 19.70
C LEU A 772 18.59 -27.51 20.45
N PHE A 773 19.02 -26.68 21.38
CA PHE A 773 18.17 -25.72 22.06
C PHE A 773 18.85 -24.37 22.24
N THR A 774 18.05 -23.31 22.33
CA THR A 774 18.45 -21.99 22.80
C THR A 774 17.33 -21.43 23.68
N VAL A 775 17.67 -21.02 24.89
CA VAL A 775 16.78 -20.30 25.81
C VAL A 775 17.31 -18.89 25.95
N ARG A 776 16.48 -17.88 25.71
CA ARG A 776 16.81 -16.48 25.95
C ARG A 776 15.82 -15.84 26.91
N TYR A 777 16.33 -15.18 27.93
CA TYR A 777 15.56 -14.34 28.84
C TYR A 777 16.07 -12.90 28.80
N ALA A 778 15.18 -11.95 28.52
CA ALA A 778 15.48 -10.53 28.43
C ALA A 778 14.72 -9.71 29.48
N VAL A 779 15.43 -8.76 30.08
CA VAL A 779 14.92 -7.75 31.02
C VAL A 779 15.18 -6.37 30.41
N PHE A 780 14.14 -5.53 30.44
CA PHE A 780 14.14 -4.17 29.89
C PHE A 780 13.79 -3.17 30.98
#